data_AF-A0A2U4AW99-F1
#
_entry.id   AF-A0A2U4AW99-F1
#
_cell.length_a   1.000
_cell.length_b   1.000
_cell.length_c   1.000
_cell.angle_alpha   90.00
_cell.angle_beta   90.00
_cell.angle_gamma   90.00
#
_symmetry.space_group_name_H-M   'P 1'
#
loop_
_entity.id
_entity.type
_entity.pdbx_description
1 polymer ?
#
loop_
_entity_poly.entity_id
_entity_poly.type
_entity_poly.pdbx_seq_one_letter_code
_entity_poly.pdbx_strand_id
1 'polypeptide(L)'
;MDWRDEYSHNSFDLHCLLNSFPGDLEFKQIFNDIDEKIEQNAISIEHCIKEIQSEVNKQCPDVQLRTTTDCFEWLNNYNYNSSKSPSIPHGDMIKFLKALQNLLKNEQNQEEMVLDLLWDLSCHSSVSFPSILSGTSFHFLSSTSLHSVEDHSSMDVKAIWDDIRLHLRRFLVSKLQTHNEINNSQQKILLKKQCIQQLLFLYPESEVTIKYQNIQNKLLTKLLQNCFPSYSREANLDIMADGYQGTMLKLYSMIKEDFNTLREILAPSSTVKFIKETYLDTVTEEMAKFLENFCELQFKENAVRVIKTSKSSSRHRGAVHALVTPECPQKGRNVFLSLDELEFLSQLIKSFLKLEQNIQELFEEIFLWLKTPRNTSEILETSSREVVIEKPRTNETSIPSEQLLPVKEATLLNFGWRSAFKKVSLPMAHCITTAIEDFSAKILQQEQNERSSAMSYALNLVNVQQVWQDSRVVPEADQPKKIAKFCSDIMEKLDTILPLALACRDDSFQEIRANFVEACCKVATAVLARLQERGKEFPSKAPLKNLYMLLSTAVYVFQHFMQYDNLMKENTKKPIFLVPVQRYQEFINTLQFQVTDYCVRVCATSILQDAESHHWDDYKAFYEGERCSFSLQMWHYFFWALHHDLWTILPPKLAQEILAEVLEKSLGLLASRYARAHPSYKRTPQIRLDVTTILICTENMLWSVCTSVQKLLNPHEYVDDKILKIHTHCNNLFTTLVILTSPLTELYQTFQHGMDDSASDSLKPFFKQPLHWLSCISHFYPSLLRTPSAGRLTAEGQLKLLLSQPGCNWNLLLETLLHHDGLLLRILLKSSKRTFQEQGSDTESNVNQGSSLIEAIFKVLYHCNFSPQTFGNVFVSYMEEEHLWDFLYNIPVSTCMESEVEVIRCLRLALTDAVKDIVQQIISVLSSWRNCETSLNKHSVLECLRESIPREWNYTPKETKRKESRKGFTRLAAQAVSIVISKLPTVIACLPPPVKYFFFLAERKMSKNFVELKKAGLLVWNLIVIICRIFEDGNTVELLTGASLDRWSKEKLSLICVCLESIMGEQTSSPNQMTQKVIRSIEQQKPNWIECQLLKARKLSTECAFMTIEESTDLEEGDIALELTEQKINMMVLDICHKPGGSEYLRQIYHIMRLNEEHLKEQLFSMNGSEEKPFRIQPLKVTLRSVEDQPSAFDPFHVYKVFSENMLDQSAITKWNWNWSNLLPNYLGLDKTTFSVLLKNRKFAVVENKGSLEV
;
A
#
# COMPACT_ATOMS: atom_id res chain seq x y z
N MET A 1 29.31 29.77 29.37
CA MET A 1 28.17 28.85 29.27
C MET A 1 28.67 27.42 29.28
N ASP A 2 28.56 26.74 30.41
CA ASP A 2 28.65 25.28 30.41
C ASP A 2 27.46 24.76 29.59
N TRP A 3 27.71 23.92 28.58
CA TRP A 3 26.69 23.06 27.99
C TRP A 3 26.23 22.02 29.02
N ARG A 4 25.73 22.48 30.17
CA ARG A 4 24.96 21.66 31.08
C ARG A 4 23.57 21.59 30.48
N ASP A 5 23.23 20.37 30.12
CA ASP A 5 21.98 19.95 29.54
C ASP A 5 21.84 20.38 28.08
N GLU A 6 22.46 19.58 27.20
CA GLU A 6 21.79 19.24 25.95
C GLU A 6 20.39 18.77 26.36
N TYR A 7 19.43 19.69 26.28
CA TYR A 7 18.01 19.41 26.38
C TYR A 7 17.79 18.15 25.57
N SER A 8 17.48 17.05 26.25
CA SER A 8 17.07 15.84 25.57
C SER A 8 15.88 16.27 24.71
N HIS A 9 16.08 16.34 23.39
CA HIS A 9 14.98 16.33 22.46
C HIS A 9 14.30 14.98 22.67
N ASN A 10 13.47 14.88 23.71
CA ASN A 10 12.49 13.83 23.90
C ASN A 10 11.40 14.12 22.88
N SER A 11 11.75 14.04 21.60
CA SER A 11 10.79 14.07 20.52
C SER A 11 9.84 12.90 20.77
N PHE A 12 8.57 13.25 20.89
CA PHE A 12 7.52 12.25 20.76
C PHE A 12 7.63 11.66 19.36
N ASP A 13 7.81 10.34 19.29
CA ASP A 13 8.19 9.66 18.06
C ASP A 13 6.94 9.41 17.21
N LEU A 14 6.68 10.31 16.26
CA LEU A 14 5.57 10.14 15.32
C LEU A 14 5.72 8.86 14.49
N HIS A 15 6.96 8.35 14.30
CA HIS A 15 7.21 7.16 13.49
C HIS A 15 6.59 5.89 14.08
N CYS A 16 6.55 5.74 15.42
CA CYS A 16 5.89 4.60 16.07
C CYS A 16 4.36 4.57 15.82
N LEU A 17 3.71 5.74 15.70
CA LEU A 17 2.27 5.85 15.45
C LEU A 17 1.88 5.47 14.01
N LEU A 18 2.82 5.56 13.06
CA LEU A 18 2.54 5.27 11.65
C LEU A 18 2.41 3.75 11.36
N ASN A 19 2.94 2.90 12.25
CA ASN A 19 2.94 1.45 12.04
C ASN A 19 1.70 0.74 12.58
N SER A 20 1.09 1.24 13.66
CA SER A 20 -0.20 0.78 14.18
C SER A 20 -0.92 1.88 14.95
N PHE A 21 -2.24 2.00 14.76
CA PHE A 21 -3.06 2.93 15.54
C PHE A 21 -3.27 2.39 16.97
N PRO A 22 -2.84 3.12 18.02
CA PRO A 22 -3.16 2.78 19.40
C PRO A 22 -4.68 2.87 19.64
N GLY A 23 -5.21 2.11 20.60
CA GLY A 23 -6.60 2.27 21.06
C GLY A 23 -6.78 3.50 21.96
N ASP A 24 -8.02 3.79 22.36
CA ASP A 24 -8.35 5.02 23.12
C ASP A 24 -7.63 5.11 24.48
N LEU A 25 -7.41 3.97 25.15
CA LEU A 25 -6.66 3.90 26.40
C LEU A 25 -5.18 4.18 26.17
N GLU A 26 -4.61 3.64 25.09
CA GLU A 26 -3.23 3.91 24.68
C GLU A 26 -3.05 5.37 24.27
N PHE A 27 -4.00 5.97 23.56
CA PHE A 27 -4.00 7.40 23.27
C PHE A 27 -4.02 8.23 24.55
N LYS A 28 -4.92 7.92 25.48
CA LYS A 28 -4.98 8.62 26.78
C LYS A 28 -3.66 8.51 27.54
N GLN A 29 -3.03 7.33 27.54
CA GLN A 29 -1.74 7.14 28.19
C GLN A 29 -0.62 7.89 27.46
N ILE A 30 -0.61 7.88 26.12
CA ILE A 30 0.32 8.65 25.29
C ILE A 30 0.18 10.14 25.56
N PHE A 31 -1.05 10.68 25.64
CA PHE A 31 -1.29 12.08 25.98
C PHE A 31 -0.82 12.41 27.39
N ASN A 32 -1.12 11.55 28.37
CA ASN A 32 -0.60 11.74 29.73
C ASN A 32 0.94 11.73 29.78
N ASP A 33 1.60 10.85 29.00
CA ASP A 33 3.06 10.80 28.93
C ASP A 33 3.64 12.03 28.19
N ILE A 34 2.92 12.57 27.19
CA ILE A 34 3.27 13.83 26.53
C ILE A 34 3.10 14.98 27.50
N ASP A 35 2.02 15.05 28.26
CA ASP A 35 1.76 16.08 29.27
C ASP A 35 2.83 16.06 30.36
N GLU A 36 3.18 14.87 30.88
CA GLU A 36 4.28 14.69 31.85
C GLU A 36 5.63 15.16 31.27
N LYS A 37 5.88 14.91 29.97
CA LYS A 37 7.08 15.40 29.26
C LYS A 37 7.06 16.90 29.02
N ILE A 38 5.91 17.48 28.67
CA ILE A 38 5.75 18.92 28.47
C ILE A 38 5.97 19.64 29.79
N GLU A 39 5.44 19.11 30.89
CA GLU A 39 5.65 19.65 32.23
C GLU A 39 7.13 19.58 32.63
N GLN A 40 7.80 18.44 32.40
CA GLN A 40 9.24 18.33 32.62
C GLN A 40 10.04 19.31 31.76
N ASN A 41 9.69 19.44 30.47
CA ASN A 41 10.34 20.40 29.57
C ASN A 41 10.09 21.84 30.03
N ALA A 42 8.90 22.17 30.50
CA ALA A 42 8.56 23.49 31.02
C ALA A 42 9.40 23.81 32.27
N ILE A 43 9.55 22.86 33.20
CA ILE A 43 10.40 22.99 34.38
C ILE A 43 11.88 23.14 33.97
N SER A 44 12.36 22.37 33.00
CA SER A 44 13.73 22.46 32.48
C SER A 44 13.98 23.79 31.76
N ILE A 45 13.04 24.28 30.97
CA ILE A 45 13.11 25.59 30.31
C ILE A 45 13.12 26.70 31.36
N GLU A 46 12.27 26.61 32.39
CA GLU A 46 12.25 27.58 33.49
C GLU A 46 13.58 27.59 34.25
N HIS A 47 14.17 26.41 34.49
CA HIS A 47 15.51 26.29 35.05
C HIS A 47 16.58 26.90 34.13
N CYS A 48 16.51 26.66 32.82
CA CYS A 48 17.40 27.28 31.84
C CYS A 48 17.33 28.80 31.88
N ILE A 49 16.11 29.35 31.89
CA ILE A 49 15.89 30.79 31.91
C ILE A 49 16.44 31.37 33.21
N LYS A 50 16.30 30.68 34.34
CA LYS A 50 16.93 31.06 35.62
C LYS A 50 18.45 31.01 35.56
N GLU A 51 19.04 30.01 34.90
CA GLU A 51 20.49 29.94 34.69
C GLU A 51 20.99 31.07 33.79
N ILE A 52 20.33 31.30 32.65
CA ILE A 52 20.61 32.42 31.74
C ILE A 52 20.50 33.75 32.48
N GLN A 53 19.42 33.94 33.25
CA GLN A 53 19.22 35.12 34.09
C GLN A 53 20.37 35.30 35.08
N SER A 54 20.81 34.22 35.74
CA SER A 54 21.90 34.26 36.71
C SER A 54 23.26 34.57 36.07
N GLU A 55 23.49 34.08 34.85
CA GLU A 55 24.75 34.25 34.12
C GLU A 55 24.81 35.63 33.44
N VAL A 56 23.71 36.13 32.88
CA VAL A 56 23.61 37.48 32.32
C VAL A 56 23.76 38.53 33.42
N ASN A 57 23.10 38.35 34.57
CA ASN A 57 23.27 39.24 35.73
C ASN A 57 24.71 39.21 36.30
N LYS A 58 25.47 38.12 36.08
CA LYS A 58 26.90 38.03 36.42
C LYS A 58 27.81 38.72 35.41
N GLN A 59 27.55 38.56 34.11
CA GLN A 59 28.44 39.05 33.04
C GLN A 59 28.16 40.50 32.63
N CYS A 60 26.92 40.99 32.80
CA CYS A 60 26.49 42.35 32.47
C CYS A 60 25.83 43.02 33.70
N PRO A 61 26.61 43.60 34.62
CA PRO A 61 26.06 44.21 35.85
C PRO A 61 25.16 45.43 35.59
N ASP A 62 25.22 46.01 34.38
CA ASP A 62 24.41 47.17 33.97
C ASP A 62 22.98 46.79 33.53
N VAL A 63 22.67 45.49 33.34
CA VAL A 63 21.33 44.99 32.95
C VAL A 63 20.82 44.04 34.05
N GLN A 64 19.89 44.51 34.88
CA GLN A 64 19.21 43.65 35.86
C GLN A 64 17.97 43.01 35.23
N LEU A 65 18.10 41.76 34.77
CA LEU A 65 16.96 40.95 34.35
C LEU A 65 16.27 40.39 35.60
N ARG A 66 15.05 40.85 35.90
CA ARG A 66 14.31 40.47 37.12
C ARG A 66 13.21 39.45 36.85
N THR A 67 12.60 39.47 35.66
CA THR A 67 11.52 38.55 35.27
C THR A 67 11.91 37.67 34.07
N THR A 68 11.19 36.57 33.87
CA THR A 68 11.32 35.71 32.68
C THR A 68 10.96 36.49 31.41
N THR A 69 10.00 37.42 31.49
CA THR A 69 9.62 38.35 30.42
C THR A 69 10.77 39.29 30.05
N ASP A 70 11.51 39.81 31.03
CA ASP A 70 12.70 40.64 30.78
C ASP A 70 13.78 39.85 30.02
N CYS A 71 13.98 38.57 30.36
CA CYS A 71 14.92 37.70 29.65
C CYS A 71 14.51 37.47 28.19
N PHE A 72 13.22 37.27 27.92
CA PHE A 72 12.72 37.10 26.56
C PHE A 72 12.72 38.40 25.74
N GLU A 73 12.38 39.54 26.34
CA GLU A 73 12.54 40.85 25.71
C GLU A 73 14.01 41.16 25.43
N TRP A 74 14.92 40.80 26.34
CA TRP A 74 16.35 40.96 26.11
C TRP A 74 16.86 40.07 24.97
N LEU A 75 16.40 38.82 24.86
CA LEU A 75 16.74 37.91 23.74
C LEU A 75 16.14 38.37 22.40
N ASN A 76 14.90 38.86 22.39
CA ASN A 76 14.22 39.33 21.17
C ASN A 76 14.70 40.72 20.71
N ASN A 77 15.04 41.61 21.65
CA ASN A 77 15.58 42.94 21.36
C ASN A 77 17.12 42.96 21.35
N TYR A 78 17.78 41.79 21.38
CA TYR A 78 19.21 41.67 21.14
C TYR A 78 19.55 41.89 19.66
N ASN A 79 19.09 43.00 19.10
CA ASN A 79 19.68 43.54 17.90
C ASN A 79 21.10 43.99 18.26
N TYR A 80 22.04 43.60 17.41
CA TYR A 80 23.44 44.03 17.43
C TYR A 80 23.51 45.57 17.39
N ASN A 81 23.34 46.22 18.53
CA ASN A 81 23.69 47.62 18.68
C ASN A 81 25.22 47.63 18.66
N SER A 82 25.77 47.99 17.51
CA SER A 82 27.19 48.18 17.21
C SER A 82 27.88 49.25 18.07
N SER A 83 27.33 49.61 19.22
CA SER A 83 27.74 50.78 20.01
C SER A 83 28.72 50.46 21.14
N LYS A 84 29.06 49.19 21.41
CA LYS A 84 30.15 48.83 22.35
C LYS A 84 30.85 47.51 21.98
N SER A 85 31.44 47.41 20.78
CA SER A 85 32.59 46.50 20.63
C SER A 85 33.79 47.14 21.35
N PRO A 86 34.58 46.41 22.15
CA PRO A 86 35.86 46.95 22.63
C PRO A 86 36.65 47.44 21.41
N SER A 87 37.11 48.69 21.41
CA SER A 87 37.90 49.23 20.32
C SER A 87 39.19 48.42 20.21
N ILE A 88 39.24 47.48 19.26
CA ILE A 88 40.41 46.63 19.04
C ILE A 88 41.52 47.54 18.50
N PRO A 89 42.72 47.55 19.10
CA PRO A 89 43.87 48.22 18.49
C PRO A 89 44.13 47.59 17.11
N HIS A 90 44.03 48.38 16.04
CA HIS A 90 44.22 47.92 14.65
C HIS A 90 45.50 47.08 14.46
N GLY A 91 46.56 47.35 15.22
CA GLY A 91 47.82 46.60 15.15
C GLY A 91 47.76 45.15 15.61
N ASP A 92 46.93 44.80 16.61
CA ASP A 92 46.88 43.44 17.16
C ASP A 92 45.96 42.53 16.32
N MET A 93 44.93 43.09 15.70
CA MET A 93 44.14 42.38 14.68
C MET A 93 44.99 42.03 13.45
N ILE A 94 45.87 42.95 13.00
CA ILE A 94 46.81 42.67 11.90
C ILE A 94 47.80 41.56 12.28
N LYS A 95 48.34 41.56 13.52
CA LYS A 95 49.25 40.50 13.99
C LYS A 95 48.57 39.13 14.00
N PHE A 96 47.35 39.04 14.53
CA PHE A 96 46.56 37.81 14.56
C PHE A 96 46.27 37.29 13.14
N LEU A 97 45.80 38.16 12.24
CA LEU A 97 45.51 37.79 10.86
C LEU A 97 46.79 37.38 10.10
N LYS A 98 47.93 38.07 10.31
CA LYS A 98 49.22 37.64 9.71
C LYS A 98 49.69 36.29 10.25
N ALA A 99 49.48 35.99 11.54
CA ALA A 99 49.78 34.69 12.11
C ALA A 99 48.91 33.58 11.49
N LEU A 100 47.60 33.81 11.35
CA LEU A 100 46.68 32.92 10.63
C LEU A 100 47.08 32.72 9.17
N GLN A 101 47.42 33.80 8.46
CA GLN A 101 47.83 33.75 7.06
C GLN A 101 49.14 32.97 6.88
N ASN A 102 50.11 33.15 7.78
CA ASN A 102 51.37 32.40 7.78
C ASN A 102 51.14 30.92 8.08
N LEU A 103 50.25 30.60 9.02
CA LEU A 103 49.88 29.21 9.32
C LEU A 103 49.29 28.53 8.08
N LEU A 104 48.30 29.16 7.44
CA LEU A 104 47.63 28.61 6.26
C LEU A 104 48.55 28.48 5.03
N LYS A 105 49.61 29.31 4.93
CA LYS A 105 50.57 29.25 3.81
C LYS A 105 51.71 28.25 4.03
N ASN A 106 52.13 28.03 5.28
CA ASN A 106 53.36 27.28 5.59
C ASN A 106 53.08 25.87 6.13
N GLU A 107 51.89 25.60 6.69
CA GLU A 107 51.53 24.31 7.27
C GLU A 107 50.34 23.67 6.54
N GLN A 108 50.47 22.39 6.19
CA GLN A 108 49.42 21.64 5.48
C GLN A 108 48.35 21.11 6.45
N ASN A 109 47.08 21.09 6.03
CA ASN A 109 45.92 20.52 6.74
C ASN A 109 45.47 21.26 8.01
N GLN A 110 45.81 22.55 8.15
CA GLN A 110 45.39 23.37 9.30
C GLN A 110 44.05 24.09 9.07
N GLU A 111 43.46 23.98 7.88
CA GLU A 111 42.27 24.72 7.47
C GLU A 111 41.04 24.42 8.34
N GLU A 112 40.81 23.16 8.71
CA GLU A 112 39.70 22.78 9.62
C GLU A 112 39.89 23.37 11.02
N MET A 113 41.11 23.27 11.57
CA MET A 113 41.43 23.83 12.89
C MET A 113 41.24 25.35 12.90
N VAL A 114 41.67 26.03 11.83
CA VAL A 114 41.49 27.48 11.69
C VAL A 114 40.02 27.86 11.57
N LEU A 115 39.21 27.11 10.81
CA LEU A 115 37.76 27.35 10.71
C LEU A 115 37.05 27.17 12.06
N ASP A 116 37.37 26.10 12.79
CA ASP A 116 36.82 25.84 14.12
C ASP A 116 37.24 26.93 15.12
N LEU A 117 38.50 27.38 15.07
CA LEU A 117 39.01 28.48 15.90
C LEU A 117 38.31 29.81 15.59
N LEU A 118 38.14 30.15 14.31
CA LEU A 118 37.45 31.38 13.90
C LEU A 118 35.97 31.36 14.30
N TRP A 119 35.31 30.22 14.17
CA TRP A 119 33.94 30.01 14.62
C TRP A 119 33.83 30.18 16.14
N ASP A 120 34.70 29.51 16.91
CA ASP A 120 34.74 29.59 18.37
C ASP A 120 35.04 31.03 18.85
N LEU A 121 35.95 31.75 18.19
CA LEU A 121 36.24 33.16 18.50
C LEU A 121 35.04 34.08 18.21
N SER A 122 34.28 33.83 17.14
CA SER A 122 33.07 34.61 16.87
C SER A 122 31.98 34.36 17.91
N CYS A 123 31.84 33.11 18.37
CA CYS A 123 30.79 32.71 19.31
C CYS A 123 31.11 33.10 20.76
N HIS A 124 32.37 32.96 21.18
CA HIS A 124 32.75 33.10 22.59
C HIS A 124 33.31 34.48 22.96
N SER A 125 33.80 35.26 22.00
CA SER A 125 34.56 36.48 22.27
C SER A 125 33.96 37.78 21.70
N SER A 126 32.70 37.77 21.22
CA SER A 126 32.02 38.93 20.61
C SER A 126 32.83 39.59 19.47
N VAL A 127 33.72 38.83 18.83
CA VAL A 127 34.59 39.30 17.75
C VAL A 127 33.83 39.19 16.43
N SER A 128 33.46 40.34 15.86
CA SER A 128 32.89 40.40 14.52
C SER A 128 34.02 40.50 13.47
N PHE A 129 34.19 39.45 12.66
CA PHE A 129 35.08 39.53 11.50
C PHE A 129 34.43 40.36 10.38
N PRO A 130 35.21 41.07 9.52
CA PRO A 130 34.66 41.95 8.49
C PRO A 130 33.74 41.21 7.50
N SER A 131 32.48 41.66 7.40
CA SER A 131 31.42 41.06 6.55
C SER A 131 31.00 41.92 5.33
N ILE A 132 31.59 43.09 5.11
CA ILE A 132 31.07 44.08 4.12
C ILE A 132 31.71 43.96 2.72
N LEU A 133 30.85 43.58 1.76
CA LEU A 133 30.85 43.84 0.30
C LEU A 133 32.21 43.83 -0.43
N SER A 134 32.45 42.74 -1.18
CA SER A 134 33.30 42.75 -2.38
C SER A 134 32.40 43.04 -3.59
N GLY A 135 32.15 44.32 -3.82
CA GLY A 135 31.37 44.81 -4.97
C GLY A 135 32.06 45.99 -5.65
N THR A 136 33.38 45.98 -5.80
CA THR A 136 34.05 46.82 -6.78
C THR A 136 34.30 45.99 -8.03
N SER A 137 33.34 46.05 -8.96
CA SER A 137 33.66 45.87 -10.36
C SER A 137 34.80 46.83 -10.71
N PHE A 138 35.89 46.32 -11.26
CA PHE A 138 36.90 47.12 -11.94
C PHE A 138 36.26 47.80 -13.16
N HIS A 139 35.61 48.94 -12.96
CA HIS A 139 35.21 49.84 -14.05
C HIS A 139 35.54 51.28 -13.68
N PHE A 140 36.54 51.79 -14.40
CA PHE A 140 36.90 53.19 -14.67
C PHE A 140 37.07 54.16 -13.50
N LEU A 141 38.35 54.53 -13.30
CA LEU A 141 38.77 55.82 -12.79
C LEU A 141 37.98 56.96 -13.47
N SER A 142 37.24 57.74 -12.69
CA SER A 142 37.00 59.15 -13.01
C SER A 142 37.08 59.97 -11.73
N SER A 143 37.97 60.94 -11.76
CA SER A 143 38.20 62.03 -10.80
C SER A 143 36.93 62.66 -10.24
N THR A 144 36.80 62.76 -8.91
CA THR A 144 36.91 64.01 -8.12
C THR A 144 36.39 63.82 -6.69
N SER A 145 37.29 63.85 -5.70
CA SER A 145 37.10 64.60 -4.44
C SER A 145 38.47 64.69 -3.76
N LEU A 146 39.03 65.90 -3.72
CA LEU A 146 40.41 66.17 -3.33
C LEU A 146 40.63 66.25 -1.81
N HIS A 147 39.67 65.83 -0.96
CA HIS A 147 39.77 65.97 0.50
C HIS A 147 39.25 64.82 1.37
N SER A 148 39.07 63.59 0.85
CA SER A 148 38.97 62.43 1.74
C SER A 148 40.36 61.83 1.94
N VAL A 149 40.89 61.90 3.16
CA VAL A 149 42.03 61.07 3.57
C VAL A 149 41.57 59.62 3.45
N GLU A 150 42.10 58.88 2.48
CA GLU A 150 41.96 57.42 2.46
C GLU A 150 42.70 56.87 3.68
N ASP A 151 41.96 56.25 4.59
CA ASP A 151 42.53 55.65 5.78
C ASP A 151 43.30 54.38 5.39
N HIS A 152 44.58 54.55 5.04
CA HIS A 152 45.47 53.47 4.57
C HIS A 152 45.63 52.32 5.59
N SER A 153 45.24 52.53 6.86
CA SER A 153 45.22 51.50 7.91
C SER A 153 44.10 50.46 7.73
N SER A 154 42.99 50.82 7.08
CA SER A 154 41.82 49.95 6.85
C SER A 154 42.01 49.00 5.66
N MET A 155 42.83 49.37 4.68
CA MET A 155 43.12 48.54 3.51
C MET A 155 43.98 47.31 3.84
N ASP A 156 44.92 47.42 4.79
CA ASP A 156 45.82 46.31 5.16
C ASP A 156 45.10 45.16 5.89
N VAL A 157 44.18 45.46 6.81
CA VAL A 157 43.39 44.42 7.52
C VAL A 157 42.47 43.68 6.56
N LYS A 158 41.81 44.42 5.66
CA LYS A 158 40.85 43.87 4.70
C LYS A 158 41.54 42.96 3.69
N ALA A 159 42.70 43.37 3.16
CA ALA A 159 43.46 42.56 2.21
C ALA A 159 43.98 41.24 2.82
N ILE A 160 44.46 41.25 4.07
CA ILE A 160 44.95 40.03 4.75
C ILE A 160 43.78 39.08 5.05
N TRP A 161 42.64 39.61 5.51
CA TRP A 161 41.43 38.83 5.74
C TRP A 161 40.89 38.21 4.45
N ASP A 162 40.89 38.96 3.35
CA ASP A 162 40.45 38.47 2.03
C ASP A 162 41.32 37.29 1.54
N ASP A 163 42.63 37.32 1.78
CA ASP A 163 43.53 36.21 1.42
C ASP A 163 43.26 34.95 2.27
N ILE A 164 43.03 35.11 3.58
CA ILE A 164 42.65 34.01 4.49
C ILE A 164 41.30 33.40 4.07
N ARG A 165 40.28 34.25 3.86
CA ARG A 165 38.95 33.81 3.39
C ARG A 165 39.03 33.11 2.04
N LEU A 166 39.93 33.53 1.15
CA LEU A 166 40.13 32.91 -0.15
C LEU A 166 40.76 31.51 -0.01
N HIS A 167 41.76 31.35 0.85
CA HIS A 167 42.41 30.06 1.13
C HIS A 167 41.43 29.05 1.72
N LEU A 168 40.71 29.43 2.78
CA LEU A 168 39.70 28.58 3.42
C LEU A 168 38.55 28.24 2.44
N ARG A 169 38.12 29.18 1.60
CA ARG A 169 37.13 28.92 0.56
C ARG A 169 37.62 27.86 -0.43
N ARG A 170 38.88 27.93 -0.88
CA ARG A 170 39.44 26.94 -1.83
C ARG A 170 39.44 25.54 -1.22
N PHE A 171 39.81 25.43 0.05
CA PHE A 171 39.75 24.16 0.80
C PHE A 171 38.32 23.60 0.87
N LEU A 172 37.34 24.41 1.31
CA LEU A 172 35.94 24.00 1.41
C LEU A 172 35.33 23.62 0.04
N VAL A 173 35.65 24.39 -1.01
CA VAL A 173 35.23 24.08 -2.39
C VAL A 173 35.87 22.79 -2.90
N SER A 174 37.15 22.53 -2.60
CA SER A 174 37.81 21.27 -2.96
C SER A 174 37.15 20.08 -2.27
N LYS A 175 36.82 20.20 -0.97
CA LYS A 175 36.11 19.17 -0.20
C LYS A 175 34.69 18.92 -0.73
N LEU A 176 34.01 19.98 -1.17
CA LEU A 176 32.74 19.89 -1.89
C LEU A 176 32.86 19.32 -3.31
N GLN A 177 34.05 19.21 -3.92
CA GLN A 177 34.23 18.62 -5.25
C GLN A 177 34.59 17.13 -5.18
N THR A 178 35.24 16.67 -4.12
CA THR A 178 35.69 15.27 -3.93
C THR A 178 34.61 14.33 -3.36
N HIS A 179 33.43 14.82 -3.00
CA HIS A 179 32.37 14.03 -2.36
C HIS A 179 31.76 12.89 -3.21
N ASN A 180 32.09 12.80 -4.50
CA ASN A 180 31.62 11.72 -5.39
C ASN A 180 32.23 10.35 -5.08
N GLU A 181 33.33 10.28 -4.31
CA GLU A 181 34.00 9.02 -3.93
C GLU A 181 33.36 8.32 -2.71
N ILE A 182 32.43 8.98 -2.02
CA ILE A 182 31.73 8.44 -0.86
C ILE A 182 30.52 7.63 -1.34
N ASN A 183 30.36 6.37 -0.89
CA ASN A 183 29.22 5.54 -1.31
C ASN A 183 27.94 5.78 -0.47
N ASN A 184 28.07 6.32 0.76
CA ASN A 184 26.94 6.53 1.68
C ASN A 184 26.29 7.92 1.50
N SER A 185 24.99 7.95 1.17
CA SER A 185 24.22 9.18 0.92
C SER A 185 24.07 10.08 2.15
N GLN A 186 23.96 9.50 3.35
CA GLN A 186 23.78 10.27 4.59
C GLN A 186 25.07 10.97 5.01
N GLN A 187 26.21 10.33 4.79
CA GLN A 187 27.53 10.94 5.00
C GLN A 187 27.79 12.09 4.00
N LYS A 188 27.33 11.96 2.75
CA LYS A 188 27.39 13.06 1.77
C LYS A 188 26.56 14.27 2.22
N ILE A 189 25.33 14.05 2.68
CA ILE A 189 24.44 15.13 3.15
C ILE A 189 25.09 15.86 4.33
N LEU A 190 25.63 15.12 5.31
CA LEU A 190 26.31 15.71 6.48
C LEU A 190 27.54 16.54 6.07
N LEU A 191 28.38 16.02 5.18
CA LEU A 191 29.57 16.73 4.69
C LEU A 191 29.18 17.98 3.90
N LYS A 192 28.20 17.87 2.99
CA LYS A 192 27.67 19.02 2.22
C LYS A 192 27.13 20.09 3.17
N LYS A 193 26.34 19.70 4.18
CA LYS A 193 25.78 20.59 5.20
C LYS A 193 26.87 21.34 5.96
N GLN A 194 27.86 20.61 6.49
CA GLN A 194 28.97 21.22 7.24
C GLN A 194 29.74 22.23 6.38
N CYS A 195 30.06 21.87 5.14
CA CYS A 195 30.82 22.76 4.25
C CYS A 195 30.03 24.01 3.86
N ILE A 196 28.73 23.90 3.60
CA ILE A 196 27.87 25.05 3.27
C ILE A 196 27.73 25.98 4.48
N GLN A 197 27.54 25.44 5.69
CA GLN A 197 27.49 26.24 6.93
C GLN A 197 28.81 27.01 7.17
N GLN A 198 29.96 26.36 6.97
CA GLN A 198 31.28 27.00 7.08
C GLN A 198 31.52 28.05 5.98
N LEU A 199 30.94 27.86 4.78
CA LEU A 199 30.99 28.87 3.72
C LEU A 199 30.10 30.09 4.04
N LEU A 200 28.92 29.87 4.63
CA LEU A 200 28.00 30.94 5.08
C LEU A 200 28.59 31.78 6.22
N PHE A 201 29.51 31.21 7.01
CA PHE A 201 30.29 31.99 7.98
C PHE A 201 31.26 32.97 7.31
N LEU A 202 31.86 32.58 6.18
CA LEU A 202 32.90 33.37 5.51
C LEU A 202 32.35 34.35 4.46
N TYR A 203 31.20 34.05 3.86
CA TYR A 203 30.60 34.76 2.73
C TYR A 203 29.07 34.85 2.88
N PRO A 204 28.43 35.90 2.31
CA PRO A 204 26.98 36.03 2.35
C PRO A 204 26.28 34.88 1.59
N GLU A 205 25.04 34.60 1.99
CA GLU A 205 24.20 33.52 1.43
C GLU A 205 24.12 33.54 -0.10
N SER A 206 24.01 34.72 -0.71
CA SER A 206 23.95 34.89 -2.17
C SER A 206 25.22 34.41 -2.89
N GLU A 207 26.40 34.64 -2.33
CA GLU A 207 27.66 34.18 -2.94
C GLU A 207 27.87 32.68 -2.76
N VAL A 208 27.49 32.13 -1.61
CA VAL A 208 27.62 30.70 -1.29
C VAL A 208 26.69 29.87 -2.17
N THR A 209 25.43 30.30 -2.29
CA THR A 209 24.43 29.64 -3.14
C THR A 209 24.86 29.62 -4.61
N ILE A 210 25.31 30.74 -5.17
CA ILE A 210 25.82 30.82 -6.56
C ILE A 210 27.04 29.92 -6.76
N LYS A 211 27.99 29.90 -5.82
CA LYS A 211 29.17 29.02 -5.92
C LYS A 211 28.81 27.55 -5.85
N TYR A 212 27.90 27.18 -4.96
CA TYR A 212 27.42 25.82 -4.82
C TYR A 212 26.66 25.37 -6.07
N GLN A 213 25.79 26.22 -6.60
CA GLN A 213 25.11 26.03 -7.89
C GLN A 213 26.11 25.78 -9.02
N ASN A 214 27.20 26.54 -9.10
CA ASN A 214 28.24 26.33 -10.11
C ASN A 214 28.97 24.98 -9.97
N ILE A 215 29.16 24.48 -8.75
CA ILE A 215 29.75 23.14 -8.52
C ILE A 215 28.78 22.06 -9.01
N GLN A 216 27.50 22.18 -8.64
CA GLN A 216 26.47 21.23 -9.06
C GLN A 216 26.23 21.27 -10.56
N ASN A 217 26.20 22.46 -11.19
CA ASN A 217 26.07 22.60 -12.64
C ASN A 217 27.22 21.90 -13.39
N LYS A 218 28.45 21.92 -12.88
CA LYS A 218 29.57 21.18 -13.49
C LYS A 218 29.36 19.66 -13.42
N LEU A 219 28.90 19.16 -12.28
CA LEU A 219 28.59 17.74 -12.08
C LEU A 219 27.42 17.30 -12.96
N LEU A 220 26.37 18.11 -12.99
CA LEU A 220 25.20 17.92 -13.84
C LEU A 220 25.60 17.93 -15.31
N THR A 221 26.41 18.89 -15.77
CA THR A 221 26.88 18.95 -17.16
C THR A 221 27.66 17.69 -17.53
N LYS A 222 28.53 17.18 -16.66
CA LYS A 222 29.27 15.92 -16.89
C LYS A 222 28.32 14.71 -16.96
N LEU A 223 27.29 14.68 -16.11
CA LEU A 223 26.27 13.64 -16.14
C LEU A 223 25.44 13.71 -17.42
N LEU A 224 24.92 14.88 -17.79
CA LEU A 224 24.13 15.09 -18.99
C LEU A 224 24.96 14.85 -20.27
N GLN A 225 26.23 15.27 -20.35
CA GLN A 225 27.10 14.98 -21.50
C GLN A 225 27.32 13.49 -21.75
N ASN A 226 27.35 12.68 -20.69
CA ASN A 226 27.43 11.22 -20.82
C ASN A 226 26.11 10.60 -21.33
N CYS A 227 25.00 11.34 -21.28
CA CYS A 227 23.65 10.84 -21.49
C CYS A 227 22.96 11.42 -22.72
N PHE A 228 23.39 12.60 -23.19
CA PHE A 228 23.01 13.22 -24.46
C PHE A 228 24.17 13.16 -25.49
N PRO A 229 24.73 11.98 -25.85
CA PRO A 229 25.67 11.92 -26.97
C PRO A 229 24.95 12.38 -28.23
N SER A 230 25.71 12.98 -29.16
CA SER A 230 25.16 13.39 -30.46
C SER A 230 24.45 12.22 -31.11
N TYR A 231 23.14 12.36 -31.39
CA TYR A 231 22.35 11.33 -32.06
C TYR A 231 23.07 10.88 -33.34
N SER A 232 23.41 9.60 -33.41
CA SER A 232 24.02 8.98 -34.59
C SER A 232 22.99 8.05 -35.25
N ARG A 233 23.00 8.02 -36.58
CA ARG A 233 22.05 7.26 -37.41
C ARG A 233 22.00 5.75 -37.09
N GLU A 234 23.07 5.20 -36.50
CA GLU A 234 23.22 3.78 -36.18
C GLU A 234 22.88 3.46 -34.71
N ALA A 235 22.48 4.47 -33.92
CA ALA A 235 22.13 4.29 -32.52
C ALA A 235 20.77 3.57 -32.39
N ASN A 236 20.76 2.48 -31.64
CA ASN A 236 19.53 1.80 -31.26
C ASN A 236 18.72 2.72 -30.32
N LEU A 237 17.54 3.13 -30.77
CA LEU A 237 16.64 4.02 -30.02
C LEU A 237 16.26 3.44 -28.65
N ASP A 238 16.15 2.12 -28.54
CA ASP A 238 15.79 1.43 -27.29
C ASP A 238 16.91 1.56 -26.25
N ILE A 239 18.16 1.30 -26.66
CA ILE A 239 19.34 1.43 -25.79
C ILE A 239 19.49 2.90 -25.32
N MET A 240 19.18 3.84 -26.21
CA MET A 240 19.20 5.25 -25.87
C MET A 240 18.11 5.61 -24.84
N ALA A 241 16.87 5.12 -25.03
CA ALA A 241 15.77 5.33 -24.10
C ALA A 241 16.08 4.75 -22.69
N ASP A 242 16.64 3.54 -22.62
CA ASP A 242 17.06 2.91 -21.36
C ASP A 242 18.17 3.72 -20.66
N GLY A 243 19.13 4.21 -21.44
CA GLY A 243 20.17 5.11 -20.96
C GLY A 243 19.61 6.39 -20.33
N TYR A 244 18.61 7.00 -20.99
CA TYR A 244 17.90 8.17 -20.46
C TYR A 244 17.15 7.85 -19.16
N GLN A 245 16.43 6.74 -19.10
CA GLN A 245 15.69 6.35 -17.90
C GLN A 245 16.63 6.14 -16.70
N GLY A 246 17.75 5.44 -16.89
CA GLY A 246 18.78 5.26 -15.85
C GLY A 246 19.41 6.59 -15.40
N THR A 247 19.49 7.56 -16.30
CA THR A 247 20.03 8.90 -16.02
C THR A 247 19.06 9.75 -15.21
N MET A 248 17.77 9.72 -15.55
CA MET A 248 16.73 10.43 -14.80
C MET A 248 16.62 9.93 -13.36
N LEU A 249 16.85 8.64 -13.11
CA LEU A 249 16.95 8.10 -11.75
C LEU A 249 18.14 8.67 -10.97
N LYS A 250 19.31 8.78 -11.60
CA LYS A 250 20.50 9.41 -10.98
C LYS A 250 20.28 10.90 -10.71
N LEU A 251 19.66 11.60 -11.65
CA LEU A 251 19.29 13.01 -11.50
C LEU A 251 18.34 13.22 -10.31
N TYR A 252 17.30 12.39 -10.19
CA TYR A 252 16.39 12.41 -9.05
C TYR A 252 17.14 12.21 -7.71
N SER A 253 18.09 11.27 -7.67
CA SER A 253 18.92 11.06 -6.47
C SER A 253 19.73 12.30 -6.10
N MET A 254 20.35 12.98 -7.08
CA MET A 254 21.09 14.23 -6.83
C MET A 254 20.19 15.34 -6.30
N ILE A 255 19.01 15.52 -6.91
CA ILE A 255 18.01 16.50 -6.46
C ILE A 255 17.58 16.19 -5.01
N LYS A 256 17.31 14.92 -4.69
CA LYS A 256 16.91 14.49 -3.34
C LYS A 256 18.01 14.76 -2.30
N GLU A 257 19.28 14.50 -2.63
CA GLU A 257 20.40 14.79 -1.72
C GLU A 257 20.55 16.29 -1.43
N ASP A 258 20.52 17.12 -2.48
CA ASP A 258 20.70 18.57 -2.33
C ASP A 258 19.47 19.22 -1.68
N PHE A 259 18.26 18.74 -1.98
CA PHE A 259 17.04 19.14 -1.30
C PHE A 259 17.13 18.92 0.22
N ASN A 260 17.55 17.71 0.64
CA ASN A 260 17.72 17.39 2.06
C ASN A 260 18.85 18.18 2.73
N THR A 261 19.88 18.55 1.98
CA THR A 261 20.97 19.39 2.49
C THR A 261 20.51 20.84 2.69
N LEU A 262 19.80 21.41 1.72
CA LEU A 262 19.45 22.82 1.69
C LEU A 262 18.22 23.17 2.54
N ARG A 263 17.27 22.25 2.71
CA ARG A 263 16.03 22.50 3.49
C ARG A 263 16.28 22.91 4.94
N GLU A 264 17.42 22.51 5.53
CA GLU A 264 17.79 22.83 6.91
C GLU A 264 18.61 24.12 7.04
N ILE A 265 19.11 24.66 5.92
CA ILE A 265 20.05 25.79 5.88
C ILE A 265 19.39 27.04 5.30
N LEU A 266 18.63 26.89 4.20
CA LEU A 266 18.04 27.99 3.44
C LEU A 266 16.53 28.08 3.67
N ALA A 267 15.97 29.27 3.46
CA ALA A 267 14.53 29.44 3.43
C ALA A 267 13.88 28.58 2.33
N PRO A 268 12.64 28.07 2.52
CA PRO A 268 11.98 27.21 1.54
C PRO A 268 11.92 27.80 0.12
N SER A 269 11.68 29.10 -0.01
CA SER A 269 11.68 29.81 -1.29
C SER A 269 13.05 29.80 -1.98
N SER A 270 14.14 29.94 -1.23
CA SER A 270 15.51 29.85 -1.74
C SER A 270 15.87 28.43 -2.18
N THR A 271 15.41 27.40 -1.45
CA THR A 271 15.61 25.98 -1.81
C THR A 271 14.86 25.61 -3.10
N VAL A 272 13.60 26.04 -3.23
CA VAL A 272 12.81 25.87 -4.46
C VAL A 272 13.49 26.54 -5.65
N LYS A 273 13.95 27.79 -5.47
CA LYS A 273 14.68 28.54 -6.49
C LYS A 273 15.97 27.84 -6.92
N PHE A 274 16.76 27.36 -5.96
CA PHE A 274 18.00 26.64 -6.24
C PHE A 274 17.76 25.39 -7.09
N ILE A 275 16.78 24.55 -6.72
CA ILE A 275 16.50 23.30 -7.44
C ILE A 275 16.03 23.60 -8.87
N LYS A 276 15.18 24.61 -9.04
CA LYS A 276 14.72 25.04 -10.35
C LYS A 276 15.88 25.49 -11.25
N GLU A 277 16.65 26.48 -10.79
CA GLU A 277 17.71 27.11 -11.60
C GLU A 277 18.91 26.20 -11.84
N THR A 278 19.21 25.27 -10.92
CA THR A 278 20.35 24.36 -11.05
C THR A 278 20.00 23.13 -11.89
N TYR A 279 18.87 22.49 -11.61
CA TYR A 279 18.54 21.19 -12.19
C TYR A 279 17.50 21.30 -13.31
N LEU A 280 16.32 21.84 -13.03
CA LEU A 280 15.20 21.80 -13.97
C LEU A 280 15.46 22.63 -15.23
N ASP A 281 16.01 23.84 -15.07
CA ASP A 281 16.32 24.74 -16.19
C ASP A 281 17.47 24.16 -17.05
N THR A 282 18.54 23.67 -16.42
CA THR A 282 19.68 23.04 -17.13
C THR A 282 19.25 21.81 -17.93
N VAL A 283 18.43 20.93 -17.33
CA VAL A 283 17.93 19.73 -18.03
C VAL A 283 17.01 20.11 -19.19
N THR A 284 16.21 21.17 -19.03
CA THR A 284 15.35 21.70 -20.09
C THR A 284 16.19 22.22 -21.27
N GLU A 285 17.28 22.95 -21.01
CA GLU A 285 18.17 23.49 -22.03
C GLU A 285 18.90 22.38 -22.80
N GLU A 286 19.48 21.39 -22.11
CA GLU A 286 20.17 20.28 -22.76
C GLU A 286 19.22 19.40 -23.56
N MET A 287 17.99 19.18 -23.06
CA MET A 287 16.96 18.47 -23.82
C MET A 287 16.56 19.22 -25.09
N ALA A 288 16.47 20.56 -25.03
CA ALA A 288 16.17 21.37 -26.20
C ALA A 288 17.26 21.26 -27.28
N LYS A 289 18.55 21.26 -26.87
CA LYS A 289 19.69 21.04 -27.78
C LYS A 289 19.66 19.65 -28.42
N PHE A 290 19.36 18.63 -27.63
CA PHE A 290 19.22 17.26 -28.14
C PHE A 290 18.09 17.14 -29.17
N LEU A 291 16.90 17.67 -28.85
CA LEU A 291 15.74 17.62 -29.75
C LEU A 291 15.95 18.45 -31.02
N GLU A 292 16.72 19.53 -30.96
CA GLU A 292 17.13 20.31 -32.14
C GLU A 292 18.05 19.50 -33.06
N ASN A 293 19.05 18.80 -32.51
CA ASN A 293 19.90 17.89 -33.28
C ASN A 293 19.10 16.72 -33.88
N PHE A 294 18.18 16.13 -33.10
CA PHE A 294 17.29 15.07 -33.55
C PHE A 294 16.43 15.53 -34.74
N CYS A 295 15.83 16.72 -34.62
CA CYS A 295 15.07 17.39 -35.68
C CYS A 295 15.89 17.60 -36.95
N GLU A 296 17.08 18.21 -36.86
CA GLU A 296 17.89 18.53 -38.03
C GLU A 296 18.29 17.30 -38.85
N LEU A 297 18.61 16.20 -38.17
CA LEU A 297 19.01 14.95 -38.82
C LEU A 297 17.83 14.29 -39.54
N GLN A 298 16.62 14.36 -38.97
CA GLN A 298 15.40 13.84 -39.58
C GLN A 298 14.87 14.71 -40.72
N PHE A 299 14.91 16.05 -40.58
CA PHE A 299 14.47 16.98 -41.61
C PHE A 299 15.35 16.95 -42.87
N LYS A 300 16.64 16.58 -42.74
CA LYS A 300 17.55 16.38 -43.89
C LYS A 300 17.22 15.12 -44.71
N GLU A 301 16.61 14.07 -44.12
CA GLU A 301 16.28 12.82 -44.82
C GLU A 301 15.04 12.92 -45.70
N ASN A 302 13.98 13.57 -45.22
CA ASN A 302 12.73 13.74 -45.99
C ASN A 302 12.92 14.60 -47.25
N ALA A 303 13.91 15.51 -47.25
CA ALA A 303 14.29 16.26 -48.45
C ALA A 303 14.94 15.37 -49.54
N VAL A 304 15.60 14.27 -49.17
CA VAL A 304 16.30 13.38 -50.12
C VAL A 304 15.34 12.36 -50.74
N ARG A 305 14.33 11.88 -50.00
CA ARG A 305 13.34 10.91 -50.54
C ARG A 305 12.34 11.55 -51.52
N VAL A 306 11.92 12.80 -51.30
CA VAL A 306 10.95 13.50 -52.19
C VAL A 306 11.56 13.86 -53.57
N ILE A 307 12.89 14.01 -53.68
CA ILE A 307 13.54 14.38 -54.94
C ILE A 307 13.64 13.19 -55.92
N LYS A 308 13.49 11.93 -55.48
CA LYS A 308 13.67 10.75 -56.34
C LYS A 308 12.46 10.34 -57.20
N THR A 309 11.29 10.98 -57.07
CA THR A 309 10.08 10.58 -57.83
C THR A 309 9.63 11.55 -58.92
N SER A 310 10.38 12.61 -59.25
CA SER A 310 10.05 13.49 -60.39
C SER A 310 11.12 13.51 -61.48
N LYS A 311 11.03 12.56 -62.41
CA LYS A 311 11.65 12.68 -63.75
C LYS A 311 10.60 12.40 -64.82
N SER A 312 10.03 13.47 -65.38
CA SER A 312 9.71 13.52 -66.82
C SER A 312 9.61 14.96 -67.33
N SER A 313 10.42 15.22 -68.38
CA SER A 313 10.26 16.18 -69.50
C SER A 313 9.75 17.60 -69.21
N SER A 314 10.43 18.67 -69.63
CA SER A 314 10.81 18.93 -71.03
C SER A 314 11.78 20.12 -71.14
N ARG A 315 12.58 20.11 -72.22
CA ARG A 315 13.55 21.14 -72.59
C ARG A 315 12.85 22.41 -73.09
N HIS A 316 13.34 23.59 -72.70
CA HIS A 316 13.50 24.74 -73.61
C HIS A 316 14.67 25.65 -73.17
N ARG A 317 15.26 26.30 -74.18
CA ARG A 317 16.57 26.97 -74.20
C ARG A 317 16.34 28.50 -74.21
N GLY A 318 17.11 29.29 -73.45
CA GLY A 318 17.26 30.74 -73.72
C GLY A 318 17.53 31.67 -72.52
N ALA A 319 18.74 32.25 -72.52
CA ALA A 319 19.13 33.59 -72.07
C ALA A 319 19.11 34.04 -70.57
N VAL A 320 20.33 34.16 -70.02
CA VAL A 320 20.98 35.34 -69.35
C VAL A 320 20.24 36.14 -68.25
N HIS A 321 20.80 36.02 -67.03
CA HIS A 321 20.89 36.93 -65.86
C HIS A 321 19.72 37.87 -65.47
N ALA A 322 19.20 37.69 -64.25
CA ALA A 322 19.15 38.76 -63.23
C ALA A 322 18.91 38.18 -61.83
N LEU A 323 19.70 38.69 -60.88
CA LEU A 323 19.76 38.37 -59.46
C LEU A 323 18.53 38.91 -58.71
N VAL A 324 17.54 38.08 -58.39
CA VAL A 324 16.59 38.33 -57.29
C VAL A 324 16.18 36.96 -56.72
N THR A 325 16.70 36.60 -55.56
CA THR A 325 16.09 35.60 -54.67
C THR A 325 14.84 36.22 -54.05
N PRO A 326 13.62 35.74 -54.34
CA PRO A 326 12.49 36.03 -53.49
C PRO A 326 12.58 35.13 -52.27
N GLU A 327 12.61 35.74 -51.08
CA GLU A 327 12.29 35.06 -49.83
C GLU A 327 10.90 34.44 -49.98
N CYS A 328 10.84 33.11 -50.13
CA CYS A 328 9.59 32.37 -50.02
C CYS A 328 9.38 32.02 -48.54
N PRO A 329 8.24 32.39 -47.93
CA PRO A 329 7.96 32.04 -46.54
C PRO A 329 7.80 30.52 -46.41
N GLN A 330 8.43 29.95 -45.38
CA GLN A 330 8.31 28.55 -44.98
C GLN A 330 6.85 28.21 -44.62
N LYS A 331 6.03 27.87 -45.63
CA LYS A 331 4.78 27.14 -45.39
C LYS A 331 5.11 25.65 -45.23
N GLY A 332 4.59 25.08 -44.15
CA GLY A 332 4.94 23.78 -43.57
C GLY A 332 5.17 22.65 -44.58
N ARG A 333 6.38 22.10 -44.55
CA ARG A 333 6.65 20.77 -45.08
C ARG A 333 6.18 19.78 -44.01
N ASN A 334 5.16 18.97 -44.31
CA ASN A 334 4.70 17.91 -43.42
C ASN A 334 5.82 16.88 -43.28
N VAL A 335 6.40 16.83 -42.09
CA VAL A 335 7.45 15.88 -41.73
C VAL A 335 6.77 14.71 -41.05
N PHE A 336 7.00 13.51 -41.58
CA PHE A 336 6.48 12.27 -41.03
C PHE A 336 7.53 11.65 -40.11
N LEU A 337 7.15 11.41 -38.86
CA LEU A 337 7.89 10.59 -37.89
C LEU A 337 7.46 9.13 -38.05
N SER A 338 8.41 8.20 -37.90
CA SER A 338 8.10 6.77 -37.86
C SER A 338 7.44 6.38 -36.52
N LEU A 339 6.85 5.17 -36.45
CA LEU A 339 6.30 4.64 -35.19
C LEU A 339 7.41 4.50 -34.14
N ASP A 340 8.58 3.98 -34.51
CA ASP A 340 9.72 3.78 -33.61
C ASP A 340 10.23 5.12 -33.04
N GLU A 341 10.20 6.19 -33.84
CA GLU A 341 10.54 7.54 -33.41
C GLU A 341 9.51 8.13 -32.44
N LEU A 342 8.22 7.89 -32.68
CA LEU A 342 7.14 8.29 -31.76
C LEU A 342 7.22 7.53 -30.44
N GLU A 343 7.48 6.22 -30.48
CA GLU A 343 7.68 5.38 -29.28
C GLU A 343 8.90 5.86 -28.49
N PHE A 344 10.02 6.15 -29.15
CA PHE A 344 11.20 6.74 -28.51
C PHE A 344 10.90 8.08 -27.81
N LEU A 345 10.23 9.00 -28.49
CA LEU A 345 9.85 10.30 -27.91
C LEU A 345 8.86 10.14 -26.75
N SER A 346 7.98 9.13 -26.83
CA SER A 346 7.05 8.79 -25.74
C SER A 346 7.78 8.28 -24.50
N GLN A 347 8.79 7.40 -24.65
CA GLN A 347 9.61 6.92 -23.53
C GLN A 347 10.41 8.04 -22.85
N LEU A 348 10.92 9.00 -23.64
CA LEU A 348 11.57 10.20 -23.10
C LEU A 348 10.59 11.00 -22.24
N ILE A 349 9.40 11.31 -22.77
CA ILE A 349 8.35 12.03 -22.04
C ILE A 349 7.91 11.27 -20.79
N LYS A 350 7.75 9.95 -20.86
CA LYS A 350 7.42 9.09 -19.71
C LYS A 350 8.44 9.25 -18.58
N SER A 351 9.73 9.30 -18.92
CA SER A 351 10.81 9.50 -17.95
C SER A 351 10.74 10.88 -17.27
N PHE A 352 10.40 11.93 -18.03
CA PHE A 352 10.20 13.28 -17.50
C PHE A 352 8.96 13.38 -16.61
N LEU A 353 7.84 12.76 -17.00
CA LEU A 353 6.62 12.71 -16.18
C LEU A 353 6.87 12.00 -14.84
N LYS A 354 7.62 10.90 -14.86
CA LYS A 354 8.01 10.19 -13.63
C LYS A 354 8.92 11.05 -12.73
N LEU A 355 9.86 11.78 -13.32
CA LEU A 355 10.72 12.70 -12.58
C LEU A 355 9.91 13.85 -11.95
N GLU A 356 8.99 14.45 -12.72
CA GLU A 356 8.08 15.50 -12.24
C GLU A 356 7.23 15.03 -11.06
N GLN A 357 6.61 13.85 -11.17
CA GLN A 357 5.82 13.26 -10.09
C GLN A 357 6.66 13.03 -8.83
N ASN A 358 7.83 12.40 -8.96
CA ASN A 358 8.71 12.13 -7.82
C ASN A 358 9.20 13.42 -7.13
N ILE A 359 9.47 14.48 -7.92
CA ILE A 359 9.87 15.78 -7.36
C ILE A 359 8.69 16.44 -6.65
N GLN A 360 7.49 16.41 -7.23
CA GLN A 360 6.29 16.95 -6.58
C GLN A 360 6.05 16.28 -5.23
N GLU A 361 6.13 14.94 -5.17
CA GLU A 361 6.02 14.16 -3.92
C GLU A 361 7.05 14.60 -2.86
N LEU A 362 8.32 14.87 -3.25
CA LEU A 362 9.34 15.39 -2.33
C LEU A 362 8.99 16.77 -1.75
N PHE A 363 8.36 17.66 -2.53
CA PHE A 363 8.03 19.02 -2.09
C PHE A 363 6.73 19.09 -1.26
N GLU A 364 5.78 18.16 -1.44
CA GLU A 364 4.58 18.08 -0.60
C GLU A 364 4.93 17.92 0.90
N GLU A 365 6.01 17.19 1.23
CA GLU A 365 6.52 17.07 2.60
C GLU A 365 6.86 18.44 3.24
N ILE A 366 7.43 19.38 2.47
CA ILE A 366 7.75 20.74 2.95
C ILE A 366 6.49 21.59 3.11
N PHE A 367 5.52 21.46 2.19
CA PHE A 367 4.28 22.23 2.24
C PHE A 367 3.39 21.85 3.42
N LEU A 368 3.42 20.59 3.86
CA LEU A 368 2.79 20.14 5.10
C LEU A 368 3.37 20.84 6.34
N TRP A 369 4.69 21.04 6.38
CA TRP A 369 5.38 21.74 7.48
C TRP A 369 5.06 23.25 7.55
N LEU A 370 4.92 23.90 6.39
CA LEU A 370 4.56 25.32 6.30
C LEU A 370 3.09 25.59 6.68
N LYS A 371 2.21 24.58 6.56
CA LYS A 371 0.78 24.68 6.90
C LYS A 371 0.48 24.54 8.39
N THR A 372 1.44 24.13 9.22
CA THR A 372 1.33 24.24 10.68
C THR A 372 1.53 25.71 11.08
N PRO A 373 0.48 26.44 11.54
CA PRO A 373 0.67 27.80 11.99
C PRO A 373 1.58 27.80 13.22
N ARG A 374 2.64 28.61 13.20
CA ARG A 374 3.29 29.08 14.42
C ARG A 374 2.25 29.91 15.17
N ASN A 375 1.48 29.26 16.04
CA ASN A 375 0.66 29.94 17.03
C ASN A 375 1.61 30.61 18.04
N THR A 376 1.96 31.85 17.76
CA THR A 376 2.37 32.79 18.82
C THR A 376 1.16 33.02 19.72
N SER A 377 1.42 32.92 21.02
CA SER A 377 0.49 33.05 22.12
C SER A 377 -0.47 34.24 22.00
N GLU A 378 -1.76 33.96 22.13
CA GLU A 378 -2.72 34.89 22.73
C GLU A 378 -3.46 34.12 23.83
N ILE A 379 -2.99 34.29 25.06
CA ILE A 379 -3.74 34.02 26.28
C ILE A 379 -4.11 35.40 26.81
N LEU A 380 -5.39 35.78 26.79
CA LEU A 380 -6.14 36.04 28.02
C LEU A 380 -7.64 36.30 27.77
N GLU A 381 -8.43 35.68 28.64
CA GLU A 381 -9.69 36.16 29.21
C GLU A 381 -11.04 35.85 28.56
N THR A 382 -11.57 34.72 29.01
CA THR A 382 -12.99 34.49 29.30
C THR A 382 -13.64 35.63 30.09
N SER A 383 -14.72 36.21 29.57
CA SER A 383 -15.90 36.52 30.40
C SER A 383 -17.18 36.50 29.56
N SER A 384 -18.16 35.78 30.09
CA SER A 384 -19.56 35.69 29.66
C SER A 384 -20.32 37.00 29.81
N ARG A 385 -21.28 37.33 28.90
CA ARG A 385 -22.74 37.50 29.19
C ARG A 385 -23.56 38.13 28.02
N GLU A 386 -24.69 37.47 27.73
CA GLU A 386 -25.99 37.92 27.18
C GLU A 386 -26.13 38.71 25.85
N VAL A 387 -26.80 38.06 24.89
CA VAL A 387 -28.02 38.45 24.14
C VAL A 387 -28.27 39.95 23.89
N VAL A 388 -28.43 40.34 22.61
CA VAL A 388 -29.68 40.89 22.01
C VAL A 388 -29.48 41.11 20.50
N ILE A 389 -30.50 40.68 19.76
CA ILE A 389 -30.72 40.90 18.32
C ILE A 389 -31.14 42.35 18.09
N GLU A 390 -30.46 43.09 17.20
CA GLU A 390 -31.11 44.10 16.34
C GLU A 390 -30.27 44.51 15.12
N LYS A 391 -30.98 44.94 14.07
CA LYS A 391 -30.58 45.07 12.65
C LYS A 391 -29.73 46.32 12.32
N PRO A 392 -29.14 46.38 11.10
CA PRO A 392 -28.04 47.29 10.77
C PRO A 392 -28.50 48.64 10.20
N ARG A 393 -27.71 49.70 10.44
CA ARG A 393 -27.71 50.92 9.61
C ARG A 393 -26.30 51.52 9.46
N THR A 394 -25.80 51.37 8.24
CA THR A 394 -25.13 52.37 7.38
C THR A 394 -24.26 53.46 7.99
N ASN A 395 -22.99 53.41 7.54
CA ASN A 395 -22.13 54.50 7.08
C ASN A 395 -21.47 55.37 8.13
N GLU A 396 -20.19 55.11 8.37
CA GLU A 396 -19.16 56.14 8.20
C GLU A 396 -17.81 55.50 7.86
N THR A 397 -17.21 56.05 6.82
CA THR A 397 -15.97 55.64 6.16
C THR A 397 -14.75 56.00 7.00
N SER A 398 -14.03 54.98 7.49
CA SER A 398 -12.61 55.10 7.81
C SER A 398 -11.94 53.75 7.54
N ILE A 399 -11.32 53.64 6.36
CA ILE A 399 -10.50 52.52 5.92
C ILE A 399 -9.28 52.43 6.86
N PRO A 400 -9.10 51.37 7.66
CA PRO A 400 -7.77 51.00 8.11
C PRO A 400 -7.11 50.34 6.91
N SER A 401 -5.97 50.89 6.49
CA SER A 401 -5.17 50.36 5.40
C SER A 401 -4.86 48.88 5.65
N GLU A 402 -5.54 48.00 4.92
CA GLU A 402 -5.08 46.63 4.68
C GLU A 402 -3.69 46.73 4.06
N GLN A 403 -2.65 46.67 4.89
CA GLN A 403 -1.42 46.05 4.46
C GLN A 403 -1.72 44.56 4.35
N LEU A 404 -2.36 44.20 3.23
CA LEU A 404 -2.24 42.88 2.63
C LEU A 404 -0.74 42.60 2.54
N LEU A 405 -0.21 41.89 3.53
CA LEU A 405 0.93 41.01 3.31
C LEU A 405 0.57 40.25 2.02
N PRO A 406 1.35 40.35 0.94
CA PRO A 406 1.13 39.48 -0.17
C PRO A 406 1.40 38.08 0.38
N VAL A 407 0.33 37.34 0.66
CA VAL A 407 0.34 35.89 0.56
C VAL A 407 0.63 35.63 -0.91
N LYS A 408 1.90 35.77 -1.30
CA LYS A 408 2.40 35.22 -2.55
C LYS A 408 2.04 33.76 -2.44
N GLU A 409 1.08 33.35 -3.26
CA GLU A 409 0.81 31.95 -3.58
C GLU A 409 2.13 31.20 -3.50
N ALA A 410 2.20 30.22 -2.61
CA ALA A 410 3.35 29.34 -2.48
C ALA A 410 3.78 28.96 -3.91
N THR A 411 4.95 29.43 -4.34
CA THR A 411 5.42 29.29 -5.72
C THR A 411 5.43 27.81 -6.09
N LEU A 412 4.38 27.36 -6.78
CA LEU A 412 4.30 26.05 -7.39
C LEU A 412 5.53 25.86 -8.27
N LEU A 413 6.19 24.71 -8.15
CA LEU A 413 7.37 24.40 -8.95
C LEU A 413 6.94 24.33 -10.42
N ASN A 414 7.38 25.29 -11.23
CA ASN A 414 7.05 25.30 -12.66
C ASN A 414 8.05 24.44 -13.44
N PHE A 415 7.55 23.36 -14.05
CA PHE A 415 8.34 22.40 -14.83
C PHE A 415 8.46 22.84 -16.30
N GLY A 416 9.57 23.48 -16.65
CA GLY A 416 9.81 24.05 -17.98
C GLY A 416 10.14 23.05 -19.10
N TRP A 417 10.38 21.77 -18.80
CA TRP A 417 10.88 20.76 -19.76
C TRP A 417 9.98 20.58 -20.98
N ARG A 418 8.67 20.78 -20.84
CA ARG A 418 7.70 20.74 -21.95
C ARG A 418 8.07 21.73 -23.07
N SER A 419 8.69 22.86 -22.74
CA SER A 419 9.11 23.86 -23.74
C SER A 419 10.16 23.34 -24.72
N ALA A 420 10.99 22.37 -24.32
CA ALA A 420 12.00 21.74 -25.19
C ALA A 420 11.37 20.99 -26.38
N PHE A 421 10.16 20.46 -26.20
CA PHE A 421 9.46 19.67 -27.22
C PHE A 421 8.69 20.53 -28.25
N LYS A 422 8.69 21.87 -28.12
CA LYS A 422 7.93 22.77 -29.01
C LYS A 422 8.27 22.63 -30.50
N LYS A 423 9.52 22.30 -30.85
CA LYS A 423 9.94 22.12 -32.26
C LYS A 423 9.43 20.80 -32.86
N VAL A 424 9.21 19.77 -32.04
CA VAL A 424 8.75 18.44 -32.46
C VAL A 424 7.23 18.28 -32.32
N SER A 425 6.57 19.19 -31.61
CA SER A 425 5.16 19.12 -31.24
C SER A 425 4.20 18.97 -32.42
N LEU A 426 4.39 19.78 -33.47
CA LEU A 426 3.54 19.81 -34.65
C LEU A 426 3.72 18.53 -35.50
N PRO A 427 4.96 18.09 -35.83
CA PRO A 427 5.19 16.76 -36.43
C PRO A 427 4.59 15.61 -35.60
N MET A 428 4.77 15.60 -34.27
CA MET A 428 4.18 14.59 -33.39
C MET A 428 2.66 14.57 -33.53
N ALA A 429 2.01 15.73 -33.40
CA ALA A 429 0.55 15.85 -33.47
C ALA A 429 0.01 15.30 -34.80
N HIS A 430 0.67 15.60 -35.92
CA HIS A 430 0.24 15.14 -37.25
C HIS A 430 0.48 13.64 -37.47
N CYS A 431 1.53 13.07 -36.87
CA CYS A 431 1.90 11.66 -37.09
C CYS A 431 1.16 10.69 -36.16
N ILE A 432 0.75 11.12 -34.96
CA ILE A 432 0.08 10.27 -33.98
C ILE A 432 -1.19 9.65 -34.56
N THR A 433 -2.05 10.44 -35.21
CA THR A 433 -3.28 9.91 -35.81
C THR A 433 -2.98 8.87 -36.89
N THR A 434 -2.04 9.16 -37.80
CA THR A 434 -1.67 8.22 -38.87
C THR A 434 -1.01 6.95 -38.33
N ALA A 435 -0.15 7.06 -37.31
CA ALA A 435 0.53 5.92 -36.71
C ALA A 435 -0.46 5.01 -35.98
N ILE A 436 -1.37 5.60 -35.19
CA ILE A 436 -2.43 4.88 -34.47
C ILE A 436 -3.37 4.16 -35.44
N GLU A 437 -3.80 4.84 -36.50
CA GLU A 437 -4.66 4.24 -37.53
C GLU A 437 -3.95 3.12 -38.30
N ASP A 438 -2.66 3.29 -38.64
CA ASP A 438 -1.88 2.30 -39.41
C ASP A 438 -1.62 1.01 -38.63
N PHE A 439 -1.10 1.07 -37.38
CA PHE A 439 -0.88 -0.16 -36.61
C PHE A 439 -2.21 -0.85 -36.27
N SER A 440 -3.26 -0.08 -35.97
CA SER A 440 -4.57 -0.66 -35.66
C SER A 440 -5.16 -1.36 -36.88
N ALA A 441 -5.04 -0.76 -38.07
CA ALA A 441 -5.47 -1.38 -39.32
C ALA A 441 -4.68 -2.64 -39.64
N LYS A 442 -3.36 -2.65 -39.44
CA LYS A 442 -2.50 -3.82 -39.62
C LYS A 442 -2.89 -4.97 -38.69
N ILE A 443 -3.09 -4.71 -37.41
CA ILE A 443 -3.50 -5.73 -36.43
C ILE A 443 -4.90 -6.27 -36.77
N LEU A 444 -5.86 -5.40 -37.09
CA LEU A 444 -7.20 -5.81 -37.51
C LEU A 444 -7.19 -6.60 -38.82
N GLN A 445 -6.31 -6.27 -39.78
CA GLN A 445 -6.15 -7.01 -41.01
C GLN A 445 -5.51 -8.38 -40.77
N GLN A 446 -4.51 -8.45 -39.88
CA GLN A 446 -3.89 -9.70 -39.46
C GLN A 446 -4.93 -10.63 -38.82
N GLU A 447 -5.75 -10.15 -37.89
CA GLU A 447 -6.82 -10.95 -37.30
C GLU A 447 -7.82 -11.45 -38.35
N GLN A 448 -8.19 -10.62 -39.33
CA GLN A 448 -9.08 -11.02 -40.41
C GLN A 448 -8.46 -12.13 -41.29
N ASN A 449 -7.17 -12.03 -41.59
CA ASN A 449 -6.44 -13.03 -42.36
C ASN A 449 -6.35 -14.35 -41.59
N GLU A 450 -5.95 -14.30 -40.31
CA GLU A 450 -5.93 -15.46 -39.41
C GLU A 450 -7.32 -16.12 -39.37
N ARG A 451 -8.37 -15.31 -39.21
CA ARG A 451 -9.77 -15.77 -39.17
C ARG A 451 -10.22 -16.45 -40.46
N SER A 452 -9.80 -15.94 -41.62
CA SER A 452 -10.13 -16.54 -42.93
C SER A 452 -9.38 -17.84 -43.21
N SER A 453 -8.20 -18.01 -42.62
CA SER A 453 -7.35 -19.21 -42.77
C SER A 453 -7.67 -20.33 -41.78
N ALA A 454 -8.27 -19.99 -40.63
CA ALA A 454 -8.58 -20.95 -39.58
C ALA A 454 -9.74 -21.87 -39.99
N MET A 455 -9.53 -23.20 -39.87
CA MET A 455 -10.59 -24.19 -40.05
C MET A 455 -11.68 -24.11 -38.95
N SER A 456 -11.34 -23.56 -37.78
CA SER A 456 -12.27 -23.34 -36.67
C SER A 456 -12.61 -21.86 -36.51
N TYR A 457 -13.84 -21.57 -36.09
CA TYR A 457 -14.32 -20.21 -35.79
C TYR A 457 -13.82 -19.70 -34.42
N ALA A 458 -12.76 -20.29 -33.85
CA ALA A 458 -12.28 -19.95 -32.51
C ALA A 458 -11.46 -18.64 -32.53
N LEU A 459 -11.62 -17.81 -31.49
CA LEU A 459 -10.82 -16.59 -31.32
C LEU A 459 -9.46 -16.90 -30.66
N ASN A 460 -8.40 -16.22 -31.11
CA ASN A 460 -7.08 -16.26 -30.47
C ASN A 460 -7.10 -15.46 -29.16
N LEU A 461 -6.64 -16.06 -28.06
CA LEU A 461 -6.76 -15.50 -26.71
C LEU A 461 -5.42 -15.30 -26.00
N VAL A 462 -5.38 -14.32 -25.09
CA VAL A 462 -4.26 -14.03 -24.18
C VAL A 462 -4.80 -13.91 -22.74
N ASN A 463 -3.99 -14.30 -21.74
CA ASN A 463 -4.31 -14.13 -20.32
C ASN A 463 -3.94 -12.71 -19.85
N VAL A 464 -4.86 -12.01 -19.19
CA VAL A 464 -4.67 -10.60 -18.80
C VAL A 464 -3.58 -10.41 -17.72
N GLN A 465 -3.40 -11.39 -16.82
CA GLN A 465 -2.37 -11.36 -15.78
C GLN A 465 -0.93 -11.24 -16.31
N GLN A 466 -0.67 -11.57 -17.58
CA GLN A 466 0.64 -11.41 -18.22
C GLN A 466 0.86 -10.01 -18.81
N VAL A 467 -0.20 -9.21 -18.99
CA VAL A 467 -0.17 -7.96 -19.78
C VAL A 467 -0.22 -6.71 -18.90
N TRP A 468 -0.70 -6.82 -17.64
CA TRP A 468 -1.14 -5.67 -16.82
C TRP A 468 -0.54 -5.66 -15.40
N GLN A 469 0.80 -5.63 -15.28
CA GLN A 469 1.46 -5.66 -13.96
C GLN A 469 1.57 -4.27 -13.27
N ASP A 470 1.48 -3.17 -14.02
CA ASP A 470 1.85 -1.84 -13.51
C ASP A 470 0.66 -0.93 -13.09
N SER A 471 -0.60 -1.27 -13.39
CA SER A 471 -1.77 -0.41 -13.11
C SER A 471 -2.72 -1.00 -12.06
N ARG A 472 -2.44 -0.76 -10.77
CA ARG A 472 -3.28 -1.19 -9.62
C ARG A 472 -4.64 -0.47 -9.48
N VAL A 473 -5.19 0.09 -10.56
CA VAL A 473 -6.36 0.98 -10.50
C VAL A 473 -7.70 0.23 -10.53
N VAL A 474 -7.75 -1.00 -11.09
CA VAL A 474 -9.00 -1.76 -11.25
C VAL A 474 -9.03 -2.96 -10.28
N PRO A 475 -10.11 -3.16 -9.50
CA PRO A 475 -10.24 -4.31 -8.59
C PRO A 475 -10.15 -5.65 -9.34
N GLU A 476 -9.47 -6.64 -8.76
CA GLU A 476 -9.30 -8.00 -9.34
C GLU A 476 -10.65 -8.68 -9.66
N ALA A 477 -11.70 -8.36 -8.90
CA ALA A 477 -13.05 -8.88 -9.12
C ALA A 477 -13.72 -8.38 -10.42
N ASP A 478 -13.24 -7.27 -10.96
CA ASP A 478 -13.75 -6.65 -12.19
C ASP A 478 -12.84 -6.95 -13.39
N GLN A 479 -11.64 -7.48 -13.18
CA GLN A 479 -10.68 -7.72 -14.26
C GLN A 479 -11.04 -8.97 -15.08
N PRO A 480 -11.01 -8.88 -16.43
CA PRO A 480 -11.19 -10.04 -17.30
C PRO A 480 -10.01 -11.01 -17.19
N LYS A 481 -10.25 -12.31 -17.38
CA LYS A 481 -9.19 -13.33 -17.29
C LYS A 481 -8.54 -13.62 -18.64
N LYS A 482 -9.36 -13.76 -19.67
CA LYS A 482 -8.93 -14.02 -21.06
C LYS A 482 -9.56 -13.01 -22.00
N ILE A 483 -8.77 -12.47 -22.91
CA ILE A 483 -9.21 -11.48 -23.90
C ILE A 483 -8.72 -11.86 -25.29
N ALA A 484 -9.35 -11.30 -26.32
CA ALA A 484 -8.91 -11.48 -27.69
C ALA A 484 -7.54 -10.84 -27.92
N LYS A 485 -6.61 -11.60 -28.51
CA LYS A 485 -5.21 -11.19 -28.74
C LYS A 485 -5.10 -9.85 -29.45
N PHE A 486 -5.83 -9.68 -30.56
CA PHE A 486 -5.77 -8.46 -31.35
C PHE A 486 -6.16 -7.19 -30.57
N CYS A 487 -7.08 -7.29 -29.60
CA CYS A 487 -7.42 -6.17 -28.73
C CYS A 487 -6.31 -5.87 -27.72
N SER A 488 -5.69 -6.91 -27.16
CA SER A 488 -4.51 -6.76 -26.30
C SER A 488 -3.39 -6.03 -27.04
N ASP A 489 -3.05 -6.50 -28.24
CA ASP A 489 -1.97 -5.93 -29.06
C ASP A 489 -2.24 -4.45 -29.41
N ILE A 490 -3.49 -4.08 -29.73
CA ILE A 490 -3.87 -2.69 -30.00
C ILE A 490 -3.75 -1.83 -28.74
N MET A 491 -4.26 -2.28 -27.59
CA MET A 491 -4.23 -1.50 -26.36
C MET A 491 -2.81 -1.32 -25.84
N GLU A 492 -1.95 -2.34 -25.92
CA GLU A 492 -0.53 -2.25 -25.58
C GLU A 492 0.18 -1.20 -26.45
N LYS A 493 -0.09 -1.18 -27.76
CA LYS A 493 0.44 -0.16 -28.68
C LYS A 493 -0.14 1.24 -28.46
N LEU A 494 -1.34 1.37 -27.89
CA LEU A 494 -1.87 2.67 -27.45
C LEU A 494 -1.18 3.15 -26.17
N ASP A 495 -0.90 2.24 -25.23
CA ASP A 495 -0.20 2.54 -23.98
C ASP A 495 1.23 3.02 -24.22
N THR A 496 1.92 2.56 -25.27
CA THR A 496 3.24 3.08 -25.63
C THR A 496 3.21 4.54 -26.08
N ILE A 497 2.08 5.04 -26.61
CA ILE A 497 1.92 6.41 -27.12
C ILE A 497 1.27 7.34 -26.07
N LEU A 498 0.53 6.78 -25.11
CA LEU A 498 -0.19 7.52 -24.05
C LEU A 498 0.63 8.62 -23.34
N PRO A 499 1.92 8.42 -22.98
CA PRO A 499 2.73 9.46 -22.35
C PRO A 499 2.78 10.79 -23.12
N LEU A 500 2.75 10.74 -24.47
CA LEU A 500 2.70 11.95 -25.31
C LEU A 500 1.46 12.80 -25.01
N ALA A 501 0.30 12.15 -24.81
CA ALA A 501 -0.94 12.84 -24.49
C ALA A 501 -0.98 13.34 -23.03
N LEU A 502 -0.41 12.59 -22.08
CA LEU A 502 -0.37 12.95 -20.65
C LEU A 502 0.52 14.18 -20.37
N ALA A 503 1.53 14.43 -21.20
CA ALA A 503 2.38 15.61 -21.09
C ALA A 503 1.62 16.94 -21.33
N CYS A 504 0.46 16.90 -21.99
CA CYS A 504 -0.31 18.05 -22.44
C CYS A 504 -1.26 18.60 -21.36
N ARG A 505 -0.69 19.11 -20.25
CA ARG A 505 -1.45 19.71 -19.13
C ARG A 505 -1.81 21.20 -19.36
N ASP A 506 -0.91 21.98 -19.94
CA ASP A 506 -1.10 23.42 -20.24
C ASP A 506 -1.58 23.67 -21.69
N ASP A 507 -1.86 24.93 -22.06
CA ASP A 507 -2.24 25.33 -23.44
C ASP A 507 -1.23 24.90 -24.52
N SER A 508 -0.01 24.57 -24.13
CA SER A 508 0.98 23.93 -25.01
C SER A 508 0.65 22.45 -25.23
N PHE A 509 0.65 22.01 -26.50
CA PHE A 509 0.44 20.61 -26.92
C PHE A 509 -1.01 20.09 -26.90
N GLN A 510 -2.02 20.96 -26.75
CA GLN A 510 -3.43 20.55 -26.86
C GLN A 510 -3.75 19.80 -28.17
N GLU A 511 -3.08 20.13 -29.28
CA GLU A 511 -3.25 19.47 -30.57
C GLU A 511 -2.81 17.99 -30.54
N ILE A 512 -1.71 17.65 -29.82
CA ILE A 512 -1.26 16.27 -29.62
C ILE A 512 -2.33 15.47 -28.88
N ARG A 513 -2.84 16.03 -27.78
CA ARG A 513 -3.89 15.39 -26.98
C ARG A 513 -5.18 15.23 -27.77
N ALA A 514 -5.60 16.25 -28.52
CA ALA A 514 -6.80 16.19 -29.35
C ALA A 514 -6.67 15.12 -30.43
N ASN A 515 -5.55 15.07 -31.14
CA ASN A 515 -5.29 14.09 -32.20
C ASN A 515 -5.16 12.66 -31.67
N PHE A 516 -4.55 12.48 -30.49
CA PHE A 516 -4.51 11.19 -29.79
C PHE A 516 -5.93 10.75 -29.39
N VAL A 517 -6.71 11.62 -28.75
CA VAL A 517 -8.09 11.31 -28.34
C VAL A 517 -8.97 10.98 -29.54
N GLU A 518 -8.87 11.74 -30.63
CA GLU A 518 -9.60 11.47 -31.87
C GLU A 518 -9.23 10.10 -32.46
N ALA A 519 -7.92 9.83 -32.57
CA ALA A 519 -7.42 8.55 -33.10
C ALA A 519 -7.87 7.37 -32.23
N CYS A 520 -7.75 7.49 -30.91
CA CYS A 520 -8.26 6.51 -29.95
C CYS A 520 -9.77 6.29 -30.10
N CYS A 521 -10.57 7.33 -30.31
CA CYS A 521 -12.02 7.20 -30.52
C CYS A 521 -12.35 6.47 -31.84
N LYS A 522 -11.57 6.72 -32.91
CA LYS A 522 -11.68 5.98 -34.18
C LYS A 522 -11.30 4.52 -34.02
N VAL A 523 -10.18 4.22 -33.34
CA VAL A 523 -9.75 2.86 -33.04
C VAL A 523 -10.77 2.12 -32.18
N ALA A 524 -11.28 2.75 -31.12
CA ALA A 524 -12.35 2.19 -30.28
C ALA A 524 -13.59 1.85 -31.13
N THR A 525 -13.96 2.72 -32.07
CA THR A 525 -15.09 2.46 -32.97
C THR A 525 -14.81 1.31 -33.94
N ALA A 526 -13.59 1.22 -34.50
CA ALA A 526 -13.18 0.15 -35.40
C ALA A 526 -13.11 -1.21 -34.70
N VAL A 527 -12.54 -1.25 -33.49
CA VAL A 527 -12.49 -2.44 -32.64
C VAL A 527 -13.90 -2.88 -32.27
N LEU A 528 -14.77 -1.95 -31.85
CA LEU A 528 -16.17 -2.26 -31.54
C LEU A 528 -16.91 -2.85 -32.77
N ALA A 529 -16.73 -2.27 -33.95
CA ALA A 529 -17.33 -2.77 -35.18
C ALA A 529 -16.85 -4.20 -35.50
N ARG A 530 -15.56 -4.48 -35.30
CA ARG A 530 -15.01 -5.84 -35.47
C ARG A 530 -15.58 -6.83 -34.46
N LEU A 531 -15.71 -6.44 -33.19
CA LEU A 531 -16.33 -7.28 -32.16
C LEU A 531 -17.81 -7.56 -32.48
N GLN A 532 -18.55 -6.57 -32.98
CA GLN A 532 -19.93 -6.73 -33.43
C GLN A 532 -20.06 -7.66 -34.65
N GLU A 533 -19.12 -7.59 -35.60
CA GLU A 533 -19.06 -8.51 -36.74
C GLU A 533 -18.88 -9.96 -36.28
N ARG A 534 -17.93 -10.21 -35.38
CA ARG A 534 -17.72 -11.55 -34.78
C ARG A 534 -18.92 -12.01 -33.97
N GLY A 535 -19.62 -11.10 -33.29
CA GLY A 535 -20.86 -11.40 -32.56
C GLY A 535 -21.99 -11.90 -33.46
N LYS A 536 -22.10 -11.39 -34.70
CA LYS A 536 -23.12 -11.82 -35.69
C LYS A 536 -22.90 -13.23 -36.23
N GLU A 537 -21.70 -13.80 -36.08
CA GLU A 537 -21.43 -15.18 -36.50
C GLU A 537 -22.12 -16.21 -35.59
N PHE A 538 -22.44 -15.83 -34.35
CA PHE A 538 -23.20 -16.63 -33.40
C PHE A 538 -24.72 -16.47 -33.62
N PRO A 539 -25.55 -17.52 -33.48
CA PRO A 539 -25.22 -18.92 -33.14
C PRO A 539 -24.90 -19.81 -34.35
N SER A 540 -24.98 -19.27 -35.58
CA SER A 540 -25.00 -20.06 -36.81
C SER A 540 -23.67 -20.72 -37.19
N LYS A 541 -22.54 -20.08 -36.89
CA LYS A 541 -21.20 -20.51 -37.31
C LYS A 541 -20.20 -20.61 -36.15
N ALA A 542 -20.36 -19.78 -35.13
CA ALA A 542 -19.47 -19.70 -33.98
C ALA A 542 -20.08 -20.37 -32.73
N PRO A 543 -19.26 -21.01 -31.87
CA PRO A 543 -19.72 -21.58 -30.61
C PRO A 543 -20.05 -20.50 -29.57
N LEU A 544 -20.85 -20.86 -28.56
CA LEU A 544 -21.22 -19.98 -27.44
C LEU A 544 -20.00 -19.41 -26.71
N LYS A 545 -18.90 -20.17 -26.63
CA LYS A 545 -17.63 -19.74 -26.02
C LYS A 545 -17.12 -18.41 -26.59
N ASN A 546 -17.36 -18.14 -27.89
CA ASN A 546 -16.95 -16.88 -28.50
C ASN A 546 -17.70 -15.67 -27.92
N LEU A 547 -18.97 -15.82 -27.54
CA LEU A 547 -19.71 -14.72 -26.90
C LEU A 547 -19.10 -14.35 -25.54
N TYR A 548 -18.67 -15.33 -24.75
CA TYR A 548 -17.97 -15.06 -23.49
C TYR A 548 -16.67 -14.30 -23.72
N MET A 549 -15.92 -14.68 -24.76
CA MET A 549 -14.66 -14.00 -25.13
C MET A 549 -14.90 -12.57 -25.61
N LEU A 550 -15.93 -12.35 -26.43
CA LEU A 550 -16.31 -11.01 -26.89
C LEU A 550 -16.75 -10.12 -25.72
N LEU A 551 -17.54 -10.67 -24.79
CA LEU A 551 -17.96 -9.97 -23.58
C LEU A 551 -16.76 -9.58 -22.71
N SER A 552 -15.86 -10.53 -22.43
CA SER A 552 -14.62 -10.29 -21.69
C SER A 552 -13.76 -9.19 -22.33
N THR A 553 -13.60 -9.27 -23.65
CA THR A 553 -12.82 -8.31 -24.44
C THR A 553 -13.46 -6.92 -24.44
N ALA A 554 -14.78 -6.83 -24.51
CA ALA A 554 -15.49 -5.55 -24.43
C ALA A 554 -15.33 -4.89 -23.06
N VAL A 555 -15.39 -5.67 -21.96
CA VAL A 555 -15.12 -5.19 -20.60
C VAL A 555 -13.69 -4.67 -20.46
N TYR A 556 -12.71 -5.40 -21.00
CA TYR A 556 -11.30 -4.98 -21.01
C TYR A 556 -11.12 -3.61 -21.67
N VAL A 557 -11.63 -3.44 -22.89
CA VAL A 557 -11.51 -2.18 -23.62
C VAL A 557 -12.24 -1.03 -22.90
N PHE A 558 -13.43 -1.30 -22.34
CA PHE A 558 -14.14 -0.34 -21.50
C PHE A 558 -13.29 0.13 -20.31
N GLN A 559 -12.66 -0.79 -19.59
CA GLN A 559 -11.79 -0.47 -18.44
C GLN A 559 -10.56 0.33 -18.86
N HIS A 560 -9.94 -0.02 -19.99
CA HIS A 560 -8.79 0.69 -20.55
C HIS A 560 -9.10 2.17 -20.82
N PHE A 561 -10.23 2.46 -21.47
CA PHE A 561 -10.64 3.84 -21.74
C PHE A 561 -11.08 4.61 -20.49
N MET A 562 -11.69 3.93 -19.51
CA MET A 562 -11.99 4.54 -18.20
C MET A 562 -10.72 4.94 -17.46
N GLN A 563 -9.64 4.18 -17.59
CA GLN A 563 -8.33 4.56 -17.04
C GLN A 563 -7.74 5.77 -17.75
N TYR A 564 -7.81 5.83 -19.08
CA TYR A 564 -7.36 7.01 -19.83
C TYR A 564 -8.12 8.27 -19.39
N ASP A 565 -9.43 8.16 -19.19
CA ASP A 565 -10.24 9.25 -18.63
C ASP A 565 -9.74 9.67 -17.23
N ASN A 566 -9.46 8.71 -16.35
CA ASN A 566 -8.97 9.00 -15.00
C ASN A 566 -7.59 9.68 -15.00
N LEU A 567 -6.67 9.24 -15.85
CA LEU A 567 -5.32 9.83 -15.97
C LEU A 567 -5.35 11.25 -16.56
N MET A 568 -6.37 11.59 -17.34
CA MET A 568 -6.49 12.88 -18.03
C MET A 568 -7.42 13.90 -17.32
N LYS A 569 -8.03 13.53 -16.20
CA LYS A 569 -9.09 14.30 -15.49
C LYS A 569 -8.67 15.59 -14.81
N GLU A 570 -7.37 15.90 -14.71
CA GLU A 570 -6.88 17.00 -13.88
C GLU A 570 -7.38 18.41 -14.30
N ASN A 571 -7.81 18.63 -15.56
CA ASN A 571 -8.17 19.98 -16.05
C ASN A 571 -9.60 20.14 -16.62
N THR A 572 -10.42 19.08 -16.71
CA THR A 572 -11.76 19.17 -17.31
C THR A 572 -12.81 18.37 -16.52
N LYS A 573 -13.88 19.04 -16.08
CA LYS A 573 -15.02 18.39 -15.38
C LYS A 573 -15.78 17.36 -16.22
N LYS A 574 -15.55 17.30 -17.55
CA LYS A 574 -16.21 16.36 -18.46
C LYS A 574 -15.27 15.19 -18.83
N PRO A 575 -15.77 13.95 -18.85
CA PRO A 575 -15.02 12.79 -19.35
C PRO A 575 -14.71 12.95 -20.83
N ILE A 576 -13.50 12.59 -21.25
CA ILE A 576 -12.95 12.82 -22.59
C ILE A 576 -13.38 11.69 -23.52
N PHE A 577 -13.36 10.45 -23.04
CA PHE A 577 -13.75 9.24 -23.76
C PHE A 577 -15.21 8.83 -23.51
N LEU A 578 -16.08 9.79 -23.18
CA LEU A 578 -17.48 9.53 -22.86
C LEU A 578 -18.22 8.68 -23.91
N VAL A 579 -18.04 8.99 -25.19
CA VAL A 579 -18.75 8.32 -26.29
C VAL A 579 -18.29 6.86 -26.46
N PRO A 580 -16.98 6.55 -26.58
CA PRO A 580 -16.50 5.16 -26.54
C PRO A 580 -16.98 4.40 -25.30
N VAL A 581 -16.83 4.98 -24.11
CA VAL A 581 -17.20 4.35 -22.83
C VAL A 581 -18.69 3.96 -22.83
N GLN A 582 -19.58 4.88 -23.23
CA GLN A 582 -21.02 4.60 -23.32
C GLN A 582 -21.35 3.50 -24.33
N ARG A 583 -20.76 3.54 -25.54
CA ARG A 583 -21.01 2.52 -26.57
C ARG A 583 -20.55 1.14 -26.17
N TYR A 584 -19.39 1.03 -25.51
CA TYR A 584 -18.92 -0.24 -24.98
C TYR A 584 -19.80 -0.73 -23.84
N GLN A 585 -20.26 0.14 -22.95
CA GLN A 585 -21.21 -0.24 -21.88
C GLN A 585 -22.52 -0.80 -22.46
N GLU A 586 -23.11 -0.14 -23.47
CA GLU A 586 -24.31 -0.62 -24.16
C GLU A 586 -24.07 -1.98 -24.84
N PHE A 587 -22.90 -2.15 -25.46
CA PHE A 587 -22.52 -3.41 -26.10
C PHE A 587 -22.30 -4.55 -25.09
N ILE A 588 -21.65 -4.27 -23.96
CA ILE A 588 -21.49 -5.21 -22.83
C ILE A 588 -22.86 -5.67 -22.33
N ASN A 589 -23.78 -4.73 -22.07
CA ASN A 589 -25.13 -5.05 -21.61
C ASN A 589 -25.89 -5.91 -22.64
N THR A 590 -25.72 -5.61 -23.93
CA THR A 590 -26.33 -6.38 -25.02
C THR A 590 -25.78 -7.80 -25.09
N LEU A 591 -24.45 -7.96 -25.01
CA LEU A 591 -23.80 -9.27 -25.02
C LEU A 591 -24.15 -10.10 -23.78
N GLN A 592 -24.18 -9.47 -22.59
CA GLN A 592 -24.61 -10.12 -21.35
C GLN A 592 -26.04 -10.66 -21.48
N PHE A 593 -26.96 -9.83 -21.98
CA PHE A 593 -28.33 -10.26 -22.25
C PHE A 593 -28.37 -11.44 -23.25
N GLN A 594 -27.68 -11.33 -24.39
CA GLN A 594 -27.64 -12.38 -25.41
C GLN A 594 -27.12 -13.71 -24.87
N VAL A 595 -26.07 -13.68 -24.06
CA VAL A 595 -25.50 -14.86 -23.39
C VAL A 595 -26.54 -15.51 -22.48
N THR A 596 -27.10 -14.74 -21.55
CA THR A 596 -28.07 -15.25 -20.57
C THR A 596 -29.32 -15.81 -21.25
N ASP A 597 -29.88 -15.04 -22.18
CA ASP A 597 -31.10 -15.39 -22.93
C ASP A 597 -30.91 -16.64 -23.81
N TYR A 598 -29.74 -16.79 -24.45
CA TYR A 598 -29.40 -18.02 -25.16
C TYR A 598 -29.31 -19.23 -24.23
N CYS A 599 -28.59 -19.13 -23.11
CA CYS A 599 -28.46 -20.22 -22.14
C CYS A 599 -29.83 -20.65 -21.58
N VAL A 600 -30.69 -19.70 -21.22
CA VAL A 600 -32.05 -19.98 -20.74
C VAL A 600 -32.90 -20.65 -21.82
N ARG A 601 -32.81 -20.20 -23.08
CA ARG A 601 -33.50 -20.85 -24.20
C ARG A 601 -33.03 -22.27 -24.44
N VAL A 602 -31.72 -22.53 -24.39
CA VAL A 602 -31.16 -23.88 -24.54
C VAL A 602 -31.71 -24.80 -23.44
N CYS A 603 -31.72 -24.32 -22.19
CA CYS A 603 -32.39 -25.04 -21.09
C CYS A 603 -33.85 -25.33 -21.42
N ALA A 604 -34.63 -24.31 -21.77
CA ALA A 604 -36.08 -24.41 -21.98
C ALA A 604 -36.50 -25.29 -23.16
N THR A 605 -35.74 -25.26 -24.26
CA THR A 605 -36.16 -25.80 -25.56
C THR A 605 -35.38 -27.05 -26.00
N SER A 606 -34.18 -27.26 -25.48
CA SER A 606 -33.32 -28.37 -25.91
C SER A 606 -33.05 -29.36 -24.79
N ILE A 607 -32.64 -28.87 -23.61
CA ILE A 607 -32.23 -29.74 -22.49
C ILE A 607 -33.45 -30.28 -21.74
N LEU A 608 -34.37 -29.39 -21.39
CA LEU A 608 -35.51 -29.73 -20.54
C LEU A 608 -36.69 -30.31 -21.33
N GLN A 609 -36.60 -30.45 -22.65
CA GLN A 609 -37.63 -31.06 -23.50
C GLN A 609 -37.37 -32.56 -23.64
N ASP A 610 -37.95 -33.34 -22.73
CA ASP A 610 -37.80 -34.80 -22.69
C ASP A 610 -39.19 -35.44 -22.56
N ALA A 611 -39.75 -35.83 -23.72
CA ALA A 611 -41.14 -36.26 -23.80
C ALA A 611 -41.45 -37.49 -22.91
N GLU A 612 -40.50 -38.40 -22.74
CA GLU A 612 -40.68 -39.61 -21.93
C GLU A 612 -40.67 -39.30 -20.43
N SER A 613 -39.80 -38.38 -19.99
CA SER A 613 -39.79 -37.89 -18.61
C SER A 613 -41.07 -37.11 -18.25
N HIS A 614 -41.72 -36.44 -19.21
CA HIS A 614 -42.87 -35.57 -18.95
C HIS A 614 -44.23 -36.23 -19.17
N HIS A 615 -44.29 -37.53 -19.49
CA HIS A 615 -45.54 -38.28 -19.59
C HIS A 615 -46.07 -38.69 -18.20
N TRP A 616 -46.53 -37.69 -17.43
CA TRP A 616 -46.88 -37.85 -16.02
C TRP A 616 -48.06 -38.80 -15.75
N ASP A 617 -48.95 -38.98 -16.73
CA ASP A 617 -50.15 -39.80 -16.57
C ASP A 617 -50.04 -41.24 -17.08
N ASP A 618 -48.83 -41.67 -17.45
CA ASP A 618 -48.55 -43.06 -17.80
C ASP A 618 -48.92 -44.02 -16.67
N TYR A 619 -49.48 -45.16 -17.03
CA TYR A 619 -49.82 -46.25 -16.11
C TYR A 619 -48.59 -47.06 -15.69
N LYS A 620 -47.47 -46.96 -16.42
CA LYS A 620 -46.19 -47.58 -16.05
C LYS A 620 -45.38 -46.68 -15.13
N ALA A 621 -44.61 -47.30 -14.24
CA ALA A 621 -43.57 -46.59 -13.49
C ALA A 621 -42.45 -46.14 -14.45
N PHE A 622 -41.90 -44.96 -14.21
CA PHE A 622 -40.77 -44.44 -15.00
C PHE A 622 -39.53 -45.30 -14.77
N TYR A 623 -39.08 -46.04 -15.78
CA TYR A 623 -37.93 -46.96 -15.71
C TYR A 623 -37.88 -47.77 -14.40
N GLU A 624 -39.00 -48.42 -14.06
CA GLU A 624 -39.14 -49.28 -12.87
C GLU A 624 -38.94 -48.55 -11.51
N GLY A 625 -38.87 -47.22 -11.53
CA GLY A 625 -38.60 -46.40 -10.35
C GLY A 625 -37.11 -46.30 -10.00
N GLU A 626 -36.22 -46.75 -10.88
CA GLU A 626 -34.78 -46.86 -10.56
C GLU A 626 -33.97 -45.62 -10.95
N ARG A 627 -34.52 -44.68 -11.72
CA ARG A 627 -33.75 -43.59 -12.35
C ARG A 627 -34.44 -42.23 -12.30
N CYS A 628 -33.62 -41.19 -12.14
CA CYS A 628 -34.04 -39.78 -12.30
C CYS A 628 -34.20 -39.43 -13.79
N SER A 629 -35.04 -38.44 -14.10
CA SER A 629 -35.25 -37.91 -15.46
C SER A 629 -33.93 -37.48 -16.12
N PHE A 630 -33.68 -37.97 -17.34
CA PHE A 630 -32.42 -37.73 -18.06
C PHE A 630 -32.18 -36.24 -18.34
N SER A 631 -33.24 -35.50 -18.67
CA SER A 631 -33.19 -34.04 -18.85
C SER A 631 -32.61 -33.27 -17.65
N LEU A 632 -32.76 -33.77 -16.42
CA LEU A 632 -32.19 -33.12 -15.22
C LEU A 632 -30.69 -33.37 -15.09
N GLN A 633 -30.22 -34.55 -15.50
CA GLN A 633 -28.78 -34.84 -15.57
C GLN A 633 -28.13 -33.93 -16.61
N MET A 634 -28.75 -33.80 -17.79
CA MET A 634 -28.29 -32.91 -18.85
C MET A 634 -28.30 -31.43 -18.44
N TRP A 635 -29.30 -31.02 -17.65
CA TRP A 635 -29.34 -29.69 -17.05
C TRP A 635 -28.17 -29.47 -16.10
N HIS A 636 -27.88 -30.42 -15.21
CA HIS A 636 -26.73 -30.36 -14.31
C HIS A 636 -25.39 -30.24 -15.06
N TYR A 637 -25.16 -31.07 -16.09
CA TYR A 637 -23.96 -31.00 -16.92
C TYR A 637 -23.78 -29.66 -17.60
N PHE A 638 -24.88 -29.12 -18.16
CA PHE A 638 -24.85 -27.83 -18.81
C PHE A 638 -24.44 -26.72 -17.83
N PHE A 639 -24.96 -26.74 -16.60
CA PHE A 639 -24.59 -25.76 -15.58
C PHE A 639 -23.12 -25.84 -15.16
N TRP A 640 -22.55 -27.05 -15.03
CA TRP A 640 -21.13 -27.20 -14.73
C TRP A 640 -20.21 -26.76 -15.87
N ALA A 641 -20.59 -27.07 -17.12
CA ALA A 641 -19.86 -26.59 -18.29
C ALA A 641 -19.93 -25.05 -18.39
N LEU A 642 -21.13 -24.48 -18.16
CA LEU A 642 -21.34 -23.03 -18.10
C LEU A 642 -20.49 -22.40 -17.00
N HIS A 643 -20.54 -22.92 -15.78
CA HIS A 643 -19.75 -22.46 -14.65
C HIS A 643 -18.24 -22.45 -14.98
N HIS A 644 -17.72 -23.55 -15.54
CA HIS A 644 -16.32 -23.65 -15.96
C HIS A 644 -15.95 -22.58 -17.00
N ASP A 645 -16.75 -22.40 -18.05
CA ASP A 645 -16.45 -21.42 -19.10
C ASP A 645 -16.52 -19.97 -18.60
N LEU A 646 -17.52 -19.64 -17.78
CA LEU A 646 -17.64 -18.31 -17.17
C LEU A 646 -16.45 -18.02 -16.25
N TRP A 647 -16.05 -18.99 -15.39
CA TRP A 647 -14.95 -18.83 -14.43
C TRP A 647 -13.58 -18.75 -15.12
N THR A 648 -13.42 -19.31 -16.31
CA THR A 648 -12.12 -19.31 -17.02
C THR A 648 -11.92 -18.08 -17.91
N ILE A 649 -12.97 -17.40 -18.33
CA ILE A 649 -12.92 -16.33 -19.34
C ILE A 649 -13.28 -14.96 -18.78
N LEU A 650 -14.43 -14.86 -18.11
CA LEU A 650 -15.05 -13.58 -17.74
C LEU A 650 -14.48 -12.98 -16.43
N PRO A 651 -14.72 -11.68 -16.19
CA PRO A 651 -14.57 -11.08 -14.87
C PRO A 651 -15.38 -11.82 -13.79
N PRO A 652 -14.82 -12.01 -12.58
CA PRO A 652 -15.48 -12.68 -11.46
C PRO A 652 -16.93 -12.26 -11.18
N LYS A 653 -17.20 -10.95 -11.02
CA LYS A 653 -18.57 -10.49 -10.71
C LYS A 653 -19.55 -10.79 -11.84
N LEU A 654 -19.15 -10.51 -13.08
CA LEU A 654 -19.99 -10.73 -14.27
C LEU A 654 -20.29 -12.21 -14.50
N ALA A 655 -19.31 -13.09 -14.25
CA ALA A 655 -19.47 -14.54 -14.31
C ALA A 655 -20.55 -15.02 -13.33
N GLN A 656 -20.50 -14.56 -12.07
CA GLN A 656 -21.48 -14.90 -11.04
C GLN A 656 -22.88 -14.37 -11.37
N GLU A 657 -22.99 -13.13 -11.84
CA GLU A 657 -24.27 -12.52 -12.21
C GLU A 657 -25.00 -13.27 -13.33
N ILE A 658 -24.26 -13.70 -14.36
CA ILE A 658 -24.81 -14.49 -15.48
C ILE A 658 -25.25 -15.86 -14.97
N LEU A 659 -24.41 -16.55 -14.20
CA LEU A 659 -24.74 -17.87 -13.65
C LEU A 659 -25.99 -17.81 -12.76
N ALA A 660 -26.08 -16.81 -11.90
CA ALA A 660 -27.23 -16.56 -11.02
C ALA A 660 -28.53 -16.38 -11.81
N GLU A 661 -28.48 -15.60 -12.89
CA GLU A 661 -29.65 -15.31 -13.71
C GLU A 661 -30.10 -16.52 -14.55
N VAL A 662 -29.16 -17.29 -15.11
CA VAL A 662 -29.48 -18.53 -15.83
C VAL A 662 -30.06 -19.57 -14.87
N LEU A 663 -29.51 -19.67 -13.64
CA LEU A 663 -30.02 -20.55 -12.59
C LEU A 663 -31.45 -20.17 -12.18
N GLU A 664 -31.68 -18.90 -11.83
CA GLU A 664 -32.99 -18.37 -11.42
C GLU A 664 -34.06 -18.63 -12.49
N LYS A 665 -33.81 -18.21 -13.74
CA LYS A 665 -34.78 -18.40 -14.84
C LYS A 665 -35.06 -19.87 -15.14
N SER A 666 -34.03 -20.72 -15.15
CA SER A 666 -34.21 -22.15 -15.43
C SER A 666 -34.92 -22.90 -14.29
N LEU A 667 -34.69 -22.50 -13.04
CA LEU A 667 -35.44 -23.01 -11.88
C LEU A 667 -36.90 -22.56 -11.91
N GLY A 668 -37.18 -21.33 -12.32
CA GLY A 668 -38.55 -20.85 -12.54
C GLY A 668 -39.31 -21.72 -13.55
N LEU A 669 -38.65 -22.14 -14.64
CA LEU A 669 -39.22 -23.07 -15.62
C LEU A 669 -39.52 -24.45 -15.02
N LEU A 670 -38.58 -25.00 -14.25
CA LEU A 670 -38.74 -26.29 -13.56
C LEU A 670 -39.87 -26.22 -12.53
N ALA A 671 -39.88 -25.19 -11.67
CA ALA A 671 -40.92 -24.96 -10.67
C ALA A 671 -42.31 -24.88 -11.31
N SER A 672 -42.45 -24.08 -12.38
CA SER A 672 -43.71 -23.98 -13.12
C SER A 672 -44.11 -25.30 -13.78
N ARG A 673 -43.15 -26.12 -14.22
CA ARG A 673 -43.44 -27.39 -14.89
C ARG A 673 -43.96 -28.44 -13.92
N TYR A 674 -43.25 -28.67 -12.81
CA TYR A 674 -43.66 -29.65 -11.80
C TYR A 674 -44.96 -29.24 -11.11
N ALA A 675 -45.21 -27.93 -10.90
CA ALA A 675 -46.48 -27.47 -10.35
C ALA A 675 -47.69 -27.78 -11.25
N ARG A 676 -47.48 -27.95 -12.56
CA ARG A 676 -48.52 -28.31 -13.56
C ARG A 676 -48.55 -29.81 -13.87
N ALA A 677 -47.71 -30.63 -13.24
CA ALA A 677 -47.66 -32.06 -13.48
C ALA A 677 -48.94 -32.74 -12.96
N HIS A 678 -49.46 -33.72 -13.71
CA HIS A 678 -50.64 -34.52 -13.35
C HIS A 678 -50.23 -35.99 -13.19
N PRO A 679 -49.48 -36.36 -12.12
CA PRO A 679 -48.91 -37.69 -11.97
C PRO A 679 -49.97 -38.77 -11.77
N SER A 680 -49.79 -39.92 -12.42
CA SER A 680 -50.40 -41.17 -11.96
C SER A 680 -49.74 -41.62 -10.65
N TYR A 681 -50.39 -42.51 -9.89
CA TYR A 681 -49.81 -43.05 -8.66
C TYR A 681 -48.44 -43.72 -8.89
N LYS A 682 -48.25 -44.34 -10.06
CA LYS A 682 -46.98 -44.98 -10.46
C LYS A 682 -45.88 -43.98 -10.83
N ARG A 683 -46.22 -42.72 -11.12
CA ARG A 683 -45.30 -41.63 -11.47
C ARG A 683 -44.97 -40.70 -10.30
N THR A 684 -45.71 -40.79 -9.19
CA THR A 684 -45.39 -40.08 -7.94
C THR A 684 -43.94 -40.27 -7.44
N PRO A 685 -43.34 -41.47 -7.48
CA PRO A 685 -41.92 -41.64 -7.09
C PRO A 685 -40.95 -40.85 -7.98
N GLN A 686 -41.24 -40.72 -9.28
CA GLN A 686 -40.42 -39.93 -10.22
C GLN A 686 -40.39 -38.45 -9.81
N ILE A 687 -41.53 -37.87 -9.44
CA ILE A 687 -41.59 -36.47 -8.96
C ILE A 687 -40.74 -36.27 -7.70
N ARG A 688 -40.79 -37.22 -6.76
CA ARG A 688 -39.97 -37.14 -5.53
C ARG A 688 -38.48 -37.14 -5.87
N LEU A 689 -38.05 -38.09 -6.71
CA LEU A 689 -36.65 -38.22 -7.10
C LEU A 689 -36.16 -37.00 -7.89
N ASP A 690 -36.94 -36.54 -8.87
CA ASP A 690 -36.61 -35.41 -9.73
C ASP A 690 -36.51 -34.09 -8.95
N VAL A 691 -37.51 -33.75 -8.15
CA VAL A 691 -37.49 -32.50 -7.36
C VAL A 691 -36.37 -32.54 -6.33
N THR A 692 -36.12 -33.68 -5.67
CA THR A 692 -34.99 -33.83 -4.74
C THR A 692 -33.66 -33.62 -5.47
N THR A 693 -33.52 -34.18 -6.68
CA THR A 693 -32.32 -34.00 -7.53
C THR A 693 -32.12 -32.54 -7.92
N ILE A 694 -33.19 -31.81 -8.30
CA ILE A 694 -33.12 -30.38 -8.62
C ILE A 694 -32.62 -29.58 -7.42
N LEU A 695 -33.14 -29.86 -6.21
CA LEU A 695 -32.73 -29.16 -5.00
C LEU A 695 -31.25 -29.43 -4.65
N ILE A 696 -30.78 -30.68 -4.74
CA ILE A 696 -29.37 -31.03 -4.51
C ILE A 696 -28.45 -30.35 -5.55
N CYS A 697 -28.83 -30.37 -6.83
CA CYS A 697 -28.08 -29.69 -7.88
C CYS A 697 -28.01 -28.17 -7.64
N THR A 698 -29.12 -27.58 -7.18
CA THR A 698 -29.21 -26.15 -6.92
C THR A 698 -28.37 -25.75 -5.72
N GLU A 699 -28.37 -26.53 -4.64
CA GLU A 699 -27.50 -26.31 -3.49
C GLU A 699 -26.03 -26.20 -3.91
N ASN A 700 -25.56 -27.10 -4.77
CA ASN A 700 -24.18 -27.10 -5.23
C ASN A 700 -23.81 -25.84 -6.04
N MET A 701 -24.73 -25.36 -6.87
CA MET A 701 -24.53 -24.14 -7.65
C MET A 701 -24.66 -22.87 -6.79
N LEU A 702 -25.43 -22.93 -5.71
CA LEU A 702 -25.72 -21.79 -4.84
C LEU A 702 -24.44 -21.22 -4.21
N TRP A 703 -23.48 -22.07 -3.82
CA TRP A 703 -22.18 -21.65 -3.28
C TRP A 703 -21.35 -20.82 -4.27
N SER A 704 -21.52 -21.07 -5.57
CA SER A 704 -20.82 -20.32 -6.62
C SER A 704 -21.49 -19.00 -6.95
N VAL A 705 -22.80 -18.88 -6.68
CA VAL A 705 -23.62 -17.68 -6.95
C VAL A 705 -23.59 -16.68 -5.79
N CYS A 706 -23.48 -17.15 -4.55
CA CYS A 706 -23.45 -16.30 -3.36
C CYS A 706 -22.04 -15.74 -3.11
N THR A 707 -21.92 -14.42 -2.92
CA THR A 707 -20.61 -13.75 -2.70
C THR A 707 -20.22 -13.62 -1.22
N SER A 708 -21.15 -13.85 -0.29
CA SER A 708 -20.94 -13.76 1.15
C SER A 708 -21.89 -14.70 1.90
N VAL A 709 -21.57 -14.98 3.16
CA VAL A 709 -22.40 -15.80 4.06
C VAL A 709 -23.79 -15.18 4.23
N GLN A 710 -23.86 -13.85 4.36
CA GLN A 710 -25.12 -13.13 4.52
C GLN A 710 -26.06 -13.32 3.32
N LYS A 711 -25.56 -13.22 2.08
CA LYS A 711 -26.37 -13.43 0.88
C LYS A 711 -26.91 -14.84 0.75
N LEU A 712 -26.15 -15.83 1.22
CA LEU A 712 -26.55 -17.23 1.22
C LEU A 712 -27.66 -17.52 2.25
N LEU A 713 -27.52 -16.98 3.46
CA LEU A 713 -28.41 -17.32 4.57
C LEU A 713 -29.64 -16.41 4.67
N ASN A 714 -29.44 -15.11 4.49
CA ASN A 714 -30.46 -14.06 4.67
C ASN A 714 -30.39 -13.03 3.53
N PRO A 715 -30.76 -13.41 2.29
CA PRO A 715 -30.75 -12.51 1.14
C PRO A 715 -31.73 -11.34 1.34
N HIS A 716 -31.30 -10.12 1.00
CA HIS A 716 -32.12 -8.92 1.13
C HIS A 716 -32.98 -8.69 -0.13
N GLU A 717 -34.28 -8.42 0.02
CA GLU A 717 -35.25 -8.36 -1.08
C GLU A 717 -34.88 -7.38 -2.21
N TYR A 718 -34.29 -6.23 -1.87
CA TYR A 718 -33.93 -5.19 -2.85
C TYR A 718 -32.53 -5.36 -3.47
N VAL A 719 -31.61 -6.04 -2.77
CA VAL A 719 -30.19 -6.11 -3.18
C VAL A 719 -29.89 -7.47 -3.81
N ASP A 720 -30.50 -8.53 -3.29
CA ASP A 720 -30.24 -9.93 -3.64
C ASP A 720 -31.46 -10.62 -4.27
N ASP A 721 -32.30 -9.85 -4.99
CA ASP A 721 -33.57 -10.30 -5.59
C ASP A 721 -33.44 -11.64 -6.35
N LYS A 722 -32.37 -11.82 -7.13
CA LYS A 722 -32.11 -13.08 -7.87
C LYS A 722 -31.92 -14.28 -6.93
N ILE A 723 -31.16 -14.11 -5.85
CA ILE A 723 -30.88 -15.17 -4.87
C ILE A 723 -32.16 -15.48 -4.09
N LEU A 724 -32.91 -14.47 -3.67
CA LEU A 724 -34.19 -14.64 -3.01
C LEU A 724 -35.20 -15.41 -3.90
N LYS A 725 -35.24 -15.11 -5.20
CA LYS A 725 -36.05 -15.85 -6.18
C LYS A 725 -35.61 -17.30 -6.33
N ILE A 726 -34.30 -17.59 -6.32
CA ILE A 726 -33.79 -18.98 -6.32
C ILE A 726 -34.33 -19.74 -5.10
N HIS A 727 -34.19 -19.18 -3.89
CA HIS A 727 -34.76 -19.80 -2.68
C HIS A 727 -36.27 -19.99 -2.77
N THR A 728 -36.98 -19.01 -3.33
CA THR A 728 -38.44 -19.07 -3.53
C THR A 728 -38.83 -20.18 -4.52
N HIS A 729 -38.13 -20.32 -5.64
CA HIS A 729 -38.36 -21.40 -6.60
C HIS A 729 -38.09 -22.79 -6.00
N CYS A 730 -37.03 -22.93 -5.19
CA CYS A 730 -36.75 -24.16 -4.46
C CYS A 730 -37.85 -24.50 -3.43
N ASN A 731 -38.32 -23.52 -2.66
CA ASN A 731 -39.44 -23.72 -1.72
C ASN A 731 -40.73 -24.12 -2.46
N ASN A 732 -41.00 -23.51 -3.63
CA ASN A 732 -42.17 -23.84 -4.45
C ASN A 732 -42.09 -25.26 -5.04
N LEU A 733 -40.90 -25.67 -5.51
CA LEU A 733 -40.62 -27.03 -5.95
C LEU A 733 -40.84 -28.03 -4.81
N PHE A 734 -40.31 -27.75 -3.63
CA PHE A 734 -40.46 -28.60 -2.46
C PHE A 734 -41.92 -28.70 -1.99
N THR A 735 -42.65 -27.58 -1.98
CA THR A 735 -44.10 -27.54 -1.71
C THR A 735 -44.87 -28.42 -2.70
N THR A 736 -44.52 -28.34 -3.97
CA THR A 736 -45.10 -29.17 -5.03
C THR A 736 -44.86 -30.66 -4.78
N LEU A 737 -43.64 -31.04 -4.39
CA LEU A 737 -43.32 -32.42 -4.00
C LEU A 737 -44.20 -32.88 -2.82
N VAL A 738 -44.32 -32.08 -1.77
CA VAL A 738 -45.06 -32.47 -0.55
C VAL A 738 -46.54 -32.69 -0.83
N ILE A 739 -47.19 -31.75 -1.53
CA ILE A 739 -48.63 -31.82 -1.79
C ILE A 739 -48.96 -32.90 -2.83
N LEU A 740 -48.17 -33.05 -3.90
CA LEU A 740 -48.47 -34.02 -4.96
C LEU A 740 -48.13 -35.46 -4.56
N THR A 741 -47.19 -35.68 -3.64
CA THR A 741 -46.62 -37.02 -3.41
C THR A 741 -46.88 -37.65 -2.05
N SER A 742 -47.45 -36.90 -1.09
CA SER A 742 -47.83 -37.39 0.26
C SER A 742 -48.99 -38.41 0.23
N PRO A 743 -49.06 -39.39 1.15
CA PRO A 743 -50.23 -40.25 1.25
C PRO A 743 -51.51 -39.43 1.46
N LEU A 744 -52.61 -39.80 0.78
CA LEU A 744 -53.87 -39.04 0.86
C LEU A 744 -54.44 -39.05 2.29
N THR A 745 -54.22 -40.13 3.03
CA THR A 745 -54.63 -40.28 4.44
C THR A 745 -53.96 -39.24 5.35
N GLU A 746 -52.64 -39.08 5.23
CA GLU A 746 -51.84 -38.11 6.01
C GLU A 746 -52.22 -36.67 5.67
N LEU A 747 -52.44 -36.40 4.36
CA LEU A 747 -52.86 -35.08 3.89
C LEU A 747 -54.29 -34.76 4.37
N TYR A 748 -55.21 -35.72 4.31
CA TYR A 748 -56.55 -35.51 4.85
C TYR A 748 -56.51 -35.25 6.36
N GLN A 749 -55.81 -36.07 7.14
CA GLN A 749 -55.69 -35.91 8.60
C GLN A 749 -55.12 -34.55 9.00
N THR A 750 -54.08 -34.07 8.30
CA THR A 750 -53.44 -32.79 8.62
C THR A 750 -54.35 -31.60 8.30
N PHE A 751 -55.11 -31.66 7.21
CA PHE A 751 -55.95 -30.54 6.72
C PHE A 751 -57.45 -30.69 7.11
N GLN A 752 -57.82 -31.70 7.91
CA GLN A 752 -59.21 -32.04 8.26
C GLN A 752 -59.93 -30.95 9.06
N HIS A 753 -59.19 -30.21 9.89
CA HIS A 753 -59.75 -29.17 10.75
C HIS A 753 -59.85 -27.78 10.08
N GLY A 754 -59.57 -27.71 8.78
CA GLY A 754 -59.60 -26.46 8.02
C GLY A 754 -58.30 -25.67 8.10
N MET A 755 -58.08 -24.83 7.09
CA MET A 755 -57.06 -23.77 7.12
C MET A 755 -57.67 -22.62 7.91
N ASP A 756 -57.72 -22.71 9.24
CA ASP A 756 -58.36 -21.68 10.07
C ASP A 756 -57.58 -20.35 9.97
N ASP A 757 -58.21 -19.34 9.36
CA ASP A 757 -57.66 -17.98 9.21
C ASP A 757 -57.30 -17.32 10.57
N SER A 758 -57.82 -17.84 11.68
CA SER A 758 -57.72 -17.25 13.02
C SER A 758 -56.48 -17.63 13.85
N ALA A 759 -55.60 -18.51 13.37
CA ALA A 759 -54.39 -18.93 14.11
C ALA A 759 -53.06 -18.40 13.54
N SER A 760 -53.10 -17.52 12.54
CA SER A 760 -51.94 -17.20 11.69
C SER A 760 -51.22 -15.87 11.96
N ASP A 761 -51.63 -15.11 12.98
CA ASP A 761 -51.12 -13.74 13.19
C ASP A 761 -49.79 -13.63 13.98
N SER A 762 -49.21 -14.72 14.51
CA SER A 762 -48.00 -14.61 15.35
C SER A 762 -46.71 -15.24 14.80
N LEU A 763 -46.75 -16.10 13.77
CA LEU A 763 -45.56 -16.77 13.24
C LEU A 763 -45.56 -16.77 11.70
N LYS A 764 -44.50 -16.19 11.10
CA LYS A 764 -44.28 -16.28 9.64
C LYS A 764 -44.26 -17.77 9.23
N PRO A 765 -44.99 -18.18 8.18
CA PRO A 765 -45.01 -19.58 7.77
C PRO A 765 -43.61 -20.08 7.41
N PHE A 766 -43.18 -21.21 7.98
CA PHE A 766 -41.83 -21.75 7.80
C PHE A 766 -41.43 -21.94 6.33
N PHE A 767 -42.36 -22.37 5.45
CA PHE A 767 -42.10 -22.54 4.02
C PHE A 767 -41.87 -21.22 3.25
N LYS A 768 -42.20 -20.07 3.85
CA LYS A 768 -41.87 -18.74 3.28
C LYS A 768 -40.46 -18.28 3.69
N GLN A 769 -39.77 -18.99 4.57
CA GLN A 769 -38.38 -18.70 4.91
C GLN A 769 -37.43 -19.21 3.81
N PRO A 770 -36.41 -18.43 3.38
CA PRO A 770 -35.52 -18.81 2.28
C PRO A 770 -34.82 -20.16 2.46
N LEU A 771 -34.47 -20.53 3.70
CA LEU A 771 -33.68 -21.74 4.01
C LEU A 771 -34.51 -23.01 4.27
N HIS A 772 -35.84 -22.94 4.19
CA HIS A 772 -36.72 -24.07 4.51
C HIS A 772 -36.41 -25.31 3.67
N TRP A 773 -36.29 -25.16 2.34
CA TRP A 773 -35.94 -26.29 1.46
C TRP A 773 -34.59 -26.94 1.79
N LEU A 774 -33.58 -26.16 2.20
CA LEU A 774 -32.26 -26.67 2.59
C LEU A 774 -32.34 -27.52 3.85
N SER A 775 -33.11 -27.06 4.85
CA SER A 775 -33.33 -27.83 6.08
C SER A 775 -34.00 -29.18 5.79
N CYS A 776 -34.93 -29.23 4.84
CA CYS A 776 -35.66 -30.44 4.50
C CYS A 776 -34.84 -31.47 3.70
N ILE A 777 -33.79 -31.05 2.98
CA ILE A 777 -32.91 -31.96 2.23
C ILE A 777 -31.64 -32.38 3.00
N SER A 778 -31.41 -31.83 4.19
CA SER A 778 -30.25 -32.13 5.05
C SER A 778 -30.09 -33.60 5.46
N HIS A 779 -31.09 -34.44 5.22
CA HIS A 779 -31.01 -35.89 5.44
C HIS A 779 -30.27 -36.63 4.31
N PHE A 780 -30.16 -36.01 3.13
CA PHE A 780 -29.50 -36.59 1.96
C PHE A 780 -28.03 -36.17 1.85
N TYR A 781 -27.56 -35.23 2.69
CA TYR A 781 -26.19 -34.72 2.67
C TYR A 781 -25.80 -34.14 4.04
N PRO A 782 -24.53 -34.22 4.49
CA PRO A 782 -24.09 -33.57 5.73
C PRO A 782 -24.48 -32.09 5.78
N SER A 783 -25.14 -31.65 6.87
CA SER A 783 -25.55 -30.24 6.99
C SER A 783 -24.33 -29.33 7.11
N LEU A 784 -24.02 -28.59 6.04
CA LEU A 784 -23.02 -27.51 6.03
C LEU A 784 -23.52 -26.23 6.73
N LEU A 785 -24.80 -26.23 7.13
CA LEU A 785 -25.44 -25.20 7.94
C LEU A 785 -25.40 -25.61 9.41
N ARG A 786 -25.11 -24.67 10.31
CA ARG A 786 -25.40 -24.84 11.75
C ARG A 786 -26.93 -24.80 11.94
N THR A 787 -27.43 -25.29 13.07
CA THR A 787 -28.88 -25.32 13.38
C THR A 787 -29.61 -24.04 12.90
N PRO A 788 -30.83 -24.13 12.32
CA PRO A 788 -31.52 -22.99 11.71
C PRO A 788 -31.68 -21.77 12.63
N SER A 789 -31.69 -21.98 13.95
CA SER A 789 -31.73 -20.93 14.97
C SER A 789 -30.45 -20.11 15.11
N ALA A 790 -29.30 -20.63 14.66
CA ALA A 790 -27.98 -20.02 14.87
C ALA A 790 -27.51 -19.13 13.72
N GLY A 791 -28.16 -19.17 12.55
CA GLY A 791 -27.87 -18.27 11.42
C GLY A 791 -26.41 -18.27 10.91
N ARG A 792 -25.63 -19.32 11.20
CA ARG A 792 -24.19 -19.42 10.89
C ARG A 792 -23.85 -20.65 10.05
N LEU A 793 -22.81 -20.54 9.22
CA LEU A 793 -22.21 -21.68 8.51
C LEU A 793 -21.28 -22.47 9.45
N THR A 794 -21.07 -23.75 9.13
CA THR A 794 -19.96 -24.52 9.70
C THR A 794 -18.64 -24.08 9.06
N ALA A 795 -17.50 -24.40 9.68
CA ALA A 795 -16.17 -24.15 9.08
C ALA A 795 -16.03 -24.78 7.68
N GLU A 796 -16.67 -25.93 7.48
CA GLU A 796 -16.72 -26.61 6.19
C GLU A 796 -17.58 -25.84 5.17
N GLY A 797 -18.75 -25.35 5.59
CA GLY A 797 -19.61 -24.51 4.75
C GLY A 797 -18.92 -23.21 4.32
N GLN A 798 -18.15 -22.57 5.21
CA GLN A 798 -17.35 -21.39 4.85
C GLN A 798 -16.22 -21.71 3.86
N LEU A 799 -15.51 -22.83 4.07
CA LEU A 799 -14.48 -23.29 3.14
C LEU A 799 -15.10 -23.58 1.76
N LYS A 800 -16.24 -24.27 1.70
CA LYS A 800 -16.98 -24.55 0.45
C LYS A 800 -17.39 -23.25 -0.25
N LEU A 801 -17.91 -22.26 0.50
CA LEU A 801 -18.27 -20.96 -0.06
C LEU A 801 -17.06 -20.22 -0.65
N LEU A 802 -15.92 -20.20 0.07
CA LEU A 802 -14.68 -19.55 -0.37
C LEU A 802 -14.12 -20.18 -1.65
N LEU A 803 -14.04 -21.51 -1.70
CA LEU A 803 -13.44 -22.23 -2.83
C LEU A 803 -14.36 -22.28 -4.07
N SER A 804 -15.66 -22.05 -3.90
CA SER A 804 -16.62 -21.94 -5.00
C SER A 804 -16.56 -20.58 -5.73
N GLN A 805 -15.85 -19.59 -5.19
CA GLN A 805 -15.78 -18.26 -5.80
C GLN A 805 -14.96 -18.26 -7.12
N PRO A 806 -15.30 -17.37 -8.07
CA PRO A 806 -14.56 -17.21 -9.34
C PRO A 806 -13.13 -16.71 -9.19
N GLY A 807 -12.81 -16.03 -8.10
CA GLY A 807 -11.48 -15.56 -7.79
C GLY A 807 -11.30 -15.44 -6.29
N CYS A 808 -10.12 -14.98 -5.87
CA CYS A 808 -9.87 -14.77 -4.46
C CYS A 808 -10.67 -13.57 -3.95
N ASN A 809 -11.74 -13.83 -3.20
CA ASN A 809 -12.45 -12.79 -2.46
C ASN A 809 -11.73 -12.58 -1.12
N TRP A 810 -10.99 -11.48 -0.99
CA TRP A 810 -10.19 -11.19 0.20
C TRP A 810 -11.02 -11.10 1.48
N ASN A 811 -12.23 -10.57 1.41
CA ASN A 811 -13.12 -10.42 2.56
C ASN A 811 -13.58 -11.80 3.06
N LEU A 812 -14.05 -12.63 2.14
CA LEU A 812 -14.49 -13.99 2.45
C LEU A 812 -13.32 -14.87 2.90
N LEU A 813 -12.13 -14.68 2.32
CA LEU A 813 -10.91 -15.37 2.75
C LEU A 813 -10.61 -15.00 4.20
N LEU A 814 -10.53 -13.70 4.53
CA LEU A 814 -10.23 -13.27 5.87
C LEU A 814 -11.29 -13.72 6.87
N GLU A 815 -12.58 -13.64 6.52
CA GLU A 815 -13.68 -14.17 7.34
C GLU A 815 -13.47 -15.66 7.64
N THR A 816 -13.12 -16.45 6.62
CA THR A 816 -12.87 -17.90 6.72
C THR A 816 -11.63 -18.20 7.56
N LEU A 817 -10.58 -17.38 7.45
CA LEU A 817 -9.34 -17.53 8.23
C LEU A 817 -9.52 -17.19 9.71
N LEU A 818 -10.42 -16.26 10.03
CA LEU A 818 -10.72 -15.84 11.42
C LEU A 818 -11.79 -16.71 12.09
N HIS A 819 -12.52 -17.51 11.32
CA HIS A 819 -13.61 -18.32 11.84
C HIS A 819 -13.15 -19.39 12.85
N HIS A 820 -13.95 -19.59 13.91
CA HIS A 820 -13.65 -20.50 15.02
C HIS A 820 -12.21 -20.35 15.55
N ASP A 821 -11.78 -19.10 15.78
CA ASP A 821 -10.44 -18.73 16.27
C ASP A 821 -9.31 -19.33 15.41
N GLY A 822 -9.46 -19.27 14.09
CA GLY A 822 -8.45 -19.75 13.14
C GLY A 822 -8.30 -21.26 13.11
N LEU A 823 -9.40 -22.01 13.17
CA LEU A 823 -9.39 -23.48 13.05
C LEU A 823 -8.65 -23.96 11.79
N LEU A 824 -8.98 -23.38 10.63
CA LEU A 824 -8.34 -23.72 9.35
C LEU A 824 -6.85 -23.42 9.34
N LEU A 825 -6.44 -22.30 9.95
CA LEU A 825 -5.03 -21.93 10.06
C LEU A 825 -4.25 -22.92 10.92
N ARG A 826 -4.84 -23.41 12.01
CA ARG A 826 -4.23 -24.46 12.85
C ARG A 826 -4.04 -25.77 12.06
N ILE A 827 -5.02 -26.17 11.25
CA ILE A 827 -4.92 -27.35 10.37
C ILE A 827 -3.80 -27.17 9.33
N LEU A 828 -3.70 -25.99 8.71
CA LEU A 828 -2.66 -25.66 7.73
C LEU A 828 -1.25 -25.66 8.36
N LEU A 829 -1.09 -25.08 9.55
CA LEU A 829 0.20 -25.06 10.23
C LEU A 829 0.64 -26.48 10.62
N LYS A 830 -0.28 -27.30 11.16
CA LYS A 830 -0.01 -28.70 11.54
C LYS A 830 0.45 -29.58 10.36
N SER A 831 -0.09 -29.33 9.17
CA SER A 831 0.23 -30.08 7.95
C SER A 831 1.50 -29.60 7.23
N SER A 832 2.02 -28.42 7.57
CA SER A 832 3.26 -27.86 6.98
C SER A 832 4.56 -28.60 7.36
N LYS A 833 4.52 -29.43 8.42
CA LYS A 833 5.67 -30.11 9.04
C LYS A 833 6.36 -31.17 8.17
N ARG A 834 5.62 -31.93 7.36
CA ARG A 834 6.18 -33.12 6.68
C ARG A 834 6.88 -32.84 5.35
N THR A 835 6.66 -31.66 4.77
CA THR A 835 7.36 -31.24 3.52
C THR A 835 8.87 -31.14 3.71
N PHE A 836 9.34 -30.83 4.92
CA PHE A 836 10.78 -30.69 5.23
C PHE A 836 11.47 -32.00 5.65
N GLN A 837 10.72 -33.04 6.04
CA GLN A 837 11.30 -34.31 6.53
C GLN A 837 11.48 -35.37 5.42
N GLU A 838 10.72 -35.31 4.32
CA GLU A 838 10.79 -36.31 3.23
C GLU A 838 11.76 -35.95 2.08
N GLN A 839 12.26 -34.70 2.01
CA GLN A 839 13.28 -34.29 1.01
C GLN A 839 14.72 -34.43 1.50
N GLY A 840 14.96 -35.32 2.48
CA GLY A 840 16.30 -35.77 2.86
C GLY A 840 16.88 -36.77 1.87
N SER A 841 17.07 -36.38 0.61
CA SER A 841 18.12 -36.94 -0.27
C SER A 841 18.22 -36.11 -1.56
N ASP A 842 19.36 -35.44 -1.71
CA ASP A 842 20.02 -35.08 -2.95
C ASP A 842 19.21 -34.28 -4.00
N THR A 843 18.98 -32.99 -3.76
CA THR A 843 19.21 -31.97 -4.78
C THR A 843 19.32 -30.57 -4.16
N GLU A 844 20.56 -30.13 -3.91
CA GLU A 844 20.85 -28.71 -3.69
C GLU A 844 20.58 -27.92 -4.98
N SER A 845 20.15 -26.66 -4.82
CA SER A 845 19.95 -25.62 -5.84
C SER A 845 18.68 -25.71 -6.72
N ASN A 846 17.57 -25.17 -6.20
CA ASN A 846 16.65 -24.24 -6.91
C ASN A 846 15.31 -24.07 -6.16
N VAL A 847 15.33 -23.75 -4.86
CA VAL A 847 14.13 -23.22 -4.19
C VAL A 847 14.15 -21.70 -4.34
N ASN A 848 13.54 -21.21 -5.40
CA ASN A 848 13.24 -19.79 -5.58
C ASN A 848 12.43 -19.29 -4.36
N GLN A 849 13.06 -18.50 -3.51
CA GLN A 849 12.62 -17.22 -2.91
C GLN A 849 11.10 -16.94 -2.71
N GLY A 850 10.27 -17.93 -2.42
CA GLY A 850 8.90 -17.75 -1.96
C GLY A 850 8.84 -17.60 -0.44
N SER A 851 8.03 -16.68 0.08
CA SER A 851 7.73 -16.58 1.51
C SER A 851 7.17 -17.91 2.03
N SER A 852 7.53 -18.31 3.25
CA SER A 852 6.99 -19.52 3.85
C SER A 852 5.49 -19.35 4.16
N LEU A 853 4.70 -20.44 4.15
CA LEU A 853 3.27 -20.38 4.55
C LEU A 853 3.11 -19.80 5.97
N ILE A 854 4.05 -20.13 6.86
CA ILE A 854 4.08 -19.67 8.24
C ILE A 854 4.24 -18.14 8.30
N GLU A 855 5.18 -17.58 7.51
CA GLU A 855 5.37 -16.13 7.39
C GLU A 855 4.13 -15.44 6.83
N ALA A 856 3.50 -16.01 5.79
CA ALA A 856 2.28 -15.45 5.21
C ALA A 856 1.14 -15.38 6.23
N ILE A 857 0.90 -16.47 6.98
CA ILE A 857 -0.12 -16.52 8.05
C ILE A 857 0.22 -15.51 9.15
N PHE A 858 1.49 -15.45 9.56
CA PHE A 858 1.94 -14.52 10.59
C PHE A 858 1.69 -13.07 10.17
N LYS A 859 2.11 -12.67 8.98
CA LYS A 859 1.97 -11.31 8.47
C LYS A 859 0.51 -10.88 8.30
N VAL A 860 -0.37 -11.79 7.85
CA VAL A 860 -1.81 -11.51 7.74
C VAL A 860 -2.44 -11.32 9.11
N LEU A 861 -2.25 -12.27 10.03
CA LEU A 861 -2.86 -12.19 11.36
C LEU A 861 -2.27 -11.06 12.23
N TYR A 862 -1.00 -10.70 12.02
CA TYR A 862 -0.32 -9.59 12.72
C TYR A 862 -1.05 -8.25 12.52
N HIS A 863 -1.72 -8.07 11.38
CA HIS A 863 -2.48 -6.85 11.06
C HIS A 863 -3.99 -6.96 11.36
N CYS A 864 -4.47 -8.09 11.91
CA CYS A 864 -5.89 -8.32 12.23
C CYS A 864 -6.28 -7.72 13.59
N ASN A 865 -6.28 -6.39 13.70
CA ASN A 865 -6.45 -5.69 14.98
C ASN A 865 -7.82 -5.90 15.66
N PHE A 866 -8.88 -6.19 14.90
CA PHE A 866 -10.22 -6.44 15.46
C PHE A 866 -10.44 -7.89 15.94
N SER A 867 -9.51 -8.81 15.67
CA SER A 867 -9.55 -10.19 16.17
C SER A 867 -8.16 -10.64 16.66
N PRO A 868 -7.62 -9.99 17.69
CA PRO A 868 -6.31 -10.34 18.24
C PRO A 868 -6.30 -11.75 18.86
N GLN A 869 -7.47 -12.28 19.25
CA GLN A 869 -7.59 -13.62 19.82
C GLN A 869 -7.15 -14.70 18.84
N THR A 870 -7.48 -14.54 17.54
CA THR A 870 -7.16 -15.53 16.52
C THR A 870 -5.65 -15.72 16.38
N PHE A 871 -4.88 -14.64 16.33
CA PHE A 871 -3.40 -14.71 16.29
C PHE A 871 -2.86 -15.46 17.52
N GLY A 872 -3.33 -15.08 18.71
CA GLY A 872 -2.92 -15.72 19.96
C GLY A 872 -3.22 -17.22 19.97
N ASN A 873 -4.45 -17.61 19.67
CA ASN A 873 -4.89 -19.01 19.69
C ASN A 873 -4.15 -19.87 18.67
N VAL A 874 -4.00 -19.39 17.43
CA VAL A 874 -3.30 -20.11 16.36
C VAL A 874 -1.84 -20.37 16.72
N PHE A 875 -1.10 -19.32 17.10
CA PHE A 875 0.33 -19.47 17.37
C PHE A 875 0.64 -20.08 18.73
N VAL A 876 -0.22 -19.91 19.75
CA VAL A 876 -0.05 -20.62 21.02
C VAL A 876 -0.25 -22.13 20.83
N SER A 877 -1.29 -22.56 20.10
CA SER A 877 -1.47 -23.99 19.77
C SER A 877 -0.29 -24.52 18.97
N TYR A 878 0.21 -23.76 18.00
CA TYR A 878 1.39 -24.15 17.23
C TYR A 878 2.66 -24.27 18.10
N MET A 879 2.89 -23.35 19.04
CA MET A 879 4.02 -23.41 19.97
C MET A 879 3.95 -24.62 20.91
N GLU A 880 2.73 -25.04 21.30
CA GLU A 880 2.51 -26.24 22.12
C GLU A 880 2.78 -27.53 21.36
N GLU A 881 2.22 -27.64 20.14
CA GLU A 881 2.39 -28.82 19.29
C GLU A 881 3.86 -29.00 18.87
N GLU A 882 4.59 -27.91 18.65
CA GLU A 882 6.00 -27.92 18.24
C GLU A 882 7.02 -27.79 19.39
N HIS A 883 6.56 -27.74 20.65
CA HIS A 883 7.40 -27.58 21.84
C HIS A 883 8.40 -26.39 21.76
N LEU A 884 7.95 -25.26 21.23
CA LEU A 884 8.81 -24.10 20.92
C LEU A 884 8.92 -23.06 22.05
N TRP A 885 8.33 -23.34 23.21
CA TRP A 885 8.28 -22.40 24.34
C TRP A 885 9.66 -21.92 24.80
N ASP A 886 10.68 -22.78 24.75
CA ASP A 886 12.05 -22.44 25.12
C ASP A 886 12.64 -21.32 24.24
N PHE A 887 12.31 -21.30 22.95
CA PHE A 887 12.72 -20.23 22.02
C PHE A 887 12.02 -18.90 22.31
N LEU A 888 10.77 -18.92 22.78
CA LEU A 888 10.07 -17.69 23.19
C LEU A 888 10.62 -17.14 24.51
N TYR A 889 11.09 -18.00 25.40
CA TYR A 889 11.68 -17.59 26.67
C TYR A 889 13.09 -17.01 26.50
N ASN A 890 13.83 -17.53 25.50
CA ASN A 890 15.20 -17.17 25.15
C ASN A 890 15.34 -16.97 23.62
N ILE A 891 14.78 -15.90 23.07
CA ILE A 891 14.83 -15.64 21.60
C ILE A 891 16.30 -15.63 21.13
N PRO A 892 16.70 -16.52 20.19
CA PRO A 892 18.10 -16.76 19.84
C PRO A 892 18.77 -15.55 19.16
N VAL A 893 20.10 -15.49 19.32
CA VAL A 893 20.92 -14.27 19.31
C VAL A 893 21.62 -13.98 17.96
N SER A 894 21.60 -14.89 16.98
CA SER A 894 22.31 -14.69 15.70
C SER A 894 21.50 -15.12 14.48
N THR A 895 21.62 -14.37 13.39
CA THR A 895 21.17 -14.74 12.03
C THR A 895 21.86 -15.99 11.45
N CYS A 896 22.88 -16.52 12.14
CA CYS A 896 23.71 -17.65 11.72
C CYS A 896 23.35 -18.95 12.48
N MET A 897 22.06 -19.25 12.60
CA MET A 897 21.63 -20.62 12.89
C MET A 897 20.91 -21.11 11.65
N GLU A 898 21.44 -22.14 11.00
CA GLU A 898 20.93 -22.72 9.74
C GLU A 898 19.50 -23.31 9.86
N SER A 899 18.83 -23.17 11.02
CA SER A 899 17.45 -23.60 11.24
C SER A 899 16.71 -22.72 12.27
N GLU A 900 16.65 -21.40 12.10
CA GLU A 900 15.73 -20.57 12.91
C GLU A 900 14.28 -20.94 12.56
N VAL A 901 13.46 -21.28 13.57
CA VAL A 901 12.04 -21.60 13.36
C VAL A 901 11.32 -20.34 12.91
N GLU A 902 10.61 -20.45 11.79
CA GLU A 902 10.08 -19.30 11.06
C GLU A 902 9.15 -18.39 11.87
N VAL A 903 8.31 -18.94 12.77
CA VAL A 903 7.45 -18.14 13.66
C VAL A 903 8.31 -17.29 14.59
N ILE A 904 9.39 -17.85 15.15
CA ILE A 904 10.30 -17.14 16.04
C ILE A 904 11.04 -16.05 15.27
N ARG A 905 11.49 -16.34 14.04
CA ARG A 905 12.08 -15.35 13.13
C ARG A 905 11.13 -14.17 12.89
N CYS A 906 9.86 -14.45 12.57
CA CYS A 906 8.85 -13.42 12.31
C CYS A 906 8.57 -12.57 13.56
N LEU A 907 8.44 -13.21 14.73
CA LEU A 907 8.22 -12.55 16.02
C LEU A 907 9.41 -11.65 16.38
N ARG A 908 10.64 -12.16 16.22
CA ARG A 908 11.89 -11.42 16.46
C ARG A 908 11.97 -10.19 15.57
N LEU A 909 11.74 -10.34 14.26
CA LEU A 909 11.76 -9.21 13.31
C LEU A 909 10.72 -8.14 13.66
N ALA A 910 9.50 -8.53 14.05
CA ALA A 910 8.45 -7.59 14.45
C ALA A 910 8.83 -6.80 15.72
N LEU A 911 9.43 -7.45 16.71
CA LEU A 911 9.88 -6.79 17.93
C LEU A 911 11.15 -5.96 17.72
N THR A 912 12.07 -6.39 16.84
CA THR A 912 13.25 -5.61 16.45
C THR A 912 12.86 -4.31 15.75
N ASP A 913 11.86 -4.34 14.87
CA ASP A 913 11.34 -3.14 14.22
C ASP A 913 10.74 -2.16 15.25
N ALA A 914 10.00 -2.67 16.25
CA ALA A 914 9.40 -1.85 17.30
C ALA A 914 10.42 -1.11 18.19
N VAL A 915 11.64 -1.64 18.37
CA VAL A 915 12.70 -1.02 19.19
C VAL A 915 13.74 -0.25 18.38
N LYS A 916 13.60 -0.21 17.05
CA LYS A 916 14.57 0.42 16.13
C LYS A 916 14.86 1.88 16.51
N ASP A 917 13.85 2.65 16.87
CA ASP A 917 14.01 4.06 17.20
C ASP A 917 14.73 4.27 18.55
N ILE A 918 14.51 3.38 19.52
CA ILE A 918 15.28 3.37 20.77
C ILE A 918 16.75 3.14 20.48
N VAL A 919 17.06 2.17 19.61
CA VAL A 919 18.43 1.85 19.18
C VAL A 919 19.05 3.05 18.47
N GLN A 920 18.37 3.66 17.51
CA GLN A 920 18.85 4.84 16.78
C GLN A 920 19.15 6.02 17.71
N GLN A 921 18.28 6.30 18.68
CA GLN A 921 18.51 7.36 19.65
C GLN A 921 19.74 7.08 20.53
N ILE A 922 19.92 5.86 21.01
CA ILE A 922 21.08 5.50 21.82
C ILE A 922 22.38 5.60 21.03
N ILE A 923 22.38 5.16 19.76
CA ILE A 923 23.53 5.35 18.87
C ILE A 923 23.78 6.83 18.60
N SER A 924 22.75 7.66 18.46
CA SER A 924 22.90 9.11 18.30
C SER A 924 23.57 9.76 19.52
N VAL A 925 23.15 9.40 20.74
CA VAL A 925 23.73 9.88 22.01
C VAL A 925 25.19 9.42 22.16
N LEU A 926 25.51 8.20 21.72
CA LEU A 926 26.88 7.71 21.69
C LEU A 926 27.73 8.43 20.64
N SER A 927 27.15 8.80 19.49
CA SER A 927 27.84 9.49 18.40
C SER A 927 28.11 10.96 18.73
N SER A 928 27.17 11.67 19.38
CA SER A 928 27.39 13.05 19.85
C SER A 928 28.51 13.09 20.89
N TRP A 929 28.55 12.10 21.78
CA TRP A 929 29.63 11.95 22.75
C TRP A 929 30.97 11.63 22.09
N ARG A 930 31.00 10.74 21.11
CA ARG A 930 32.22 10.45 20.35
C ARG A 930 32.74 11.71 19.67
N ASN A 931 31.87 12.54 19.11
CA ASN A 931 32.27 13.82 18.51
C ASN A 931 32.82 14.79 19.57
N CYS A 932 32.30 14.80 20.80
CA CYS A 932 32.86 15.55 21.93
C CYS A 932 34.21 14.99 22.43
N GLU A 933 34.39 13.66 22.47
CA GLU A 933 35.66 13.03 22.89
C GLU A 933 36.74 13.02 21.80
N THR A 934 36.37 12.91 20.52
CA THR A 934 37.32 13.00 19.40
C THR A 934 37.64 14.43 19.01
N SER A 935 36.73 15.40 19.24
CA SER A 935 37.08 16.84 19.17
C SER A 935 38.03 17.26 20.29
N LEU A 936 38.11 16.52 21.39
CA LEU A 936 39.17 16.66 22.41
C LEU A 936 40.54 16.11 21.98
N ASN A 937 40.61 15.39 20.85
CA ASN A 937 41.86 14.92 20.24
C ASN A 937 42.26 15.68 18.97
N LYS A 938 41.54 16.76 18.60
CA LYS A 938 41.98 17.64 17.51
C LYS A 938 42.87 18.76 18.05
N HIS A 939 43.96 18.96 17.31
CA HIS A 939 45.15 19.79 17.53
C HIS A 939 44.96 20.94 18.53
N SER A 940 45.77 20.90 19.59
CA SER A 940 46.05 22.07 20.42
C SER A 940 46.31 23.26 19.51
N VAL A 941 45.60 24.37 19.71
CA VAL A 941 45.88 25.63 19.01
C VAL A 941 47.38 25.86 19.09
N LEU A 942 48.06 25.92 17.93
CA LEU A 942 49.51 26.10 17.87
C LEU A 942 49.89 27.28 18.78
N GLU A 943 50.89 27.08 19.63
CA GLU A 943 51.29 28.02 20.68
C GLU A 943 51.54 29.44 20.11
N CYS A 944 52.05 29.51 18.88
CA CYS A 944 52.28 30.73 18.11
C CYS A 944 50.99 31.52 17.78
N LEU A 945 49.85 30.85 17.54
CA LEU A 945 48.55 31.50 17.34
C LEU A 945 47.94 31.97 18.65
N ARG A 946 48.13 31.21 19.72
CA ARG A 946 47.64 31.55 21.06
C ARG A 946 48.28 32.84 21.59
N GLU A 947 49.55 33.06 21.29
CA GLU A 947 50.27 34.30 21.60
C GLU A 947 49.80 35.51 20.77
N SER A 948 49.24 35.27 19.58
CA SER A 948 48.78 36.32 18.66
C SER A 948 47.33 36.78 18.90
N ILE A 949 46.54 36.04 19.71
CA ILE A 949 45.16 36.42 20.06
C ILE A 949 45.20 37.61 21.03
N PRO A 950 44.55 38.74 20.71
CA PRO A 950 44.46 39.89 21.61
C PRO A 950 43.88 39.49 22.98
N ARG A 951 44.48 40.00 24.06
CA ARG A 951 44.03 39.67 25.44
C ARG A 951 42.61 40.19 25.70
N GLU A 952 42.23 41.24 24.99
CA GLU A 952 40.90 41.87 25.02
C GLU A 952 39.79 40.95 24.49
N TRP A 953 40.13 39.87 23.76
CA TRP A 953 39.14 38.90 23.27
C TRP A 953 38.72 37.89 24.35
N ASN A 954 39.37 37.84 25.52
CA ASN A 954 38.98 36.94 26.63
C ASN A 954 38.81 35.46 26.21
N TYR A 955 39.53 35.00 25.18
CA TYR A 955 39.44 33.65 24.67
C TYR A 955 40.05 32.65 25.67
N THR A 956 39.25 31.69 26.12
CA THR A 956 39.70 30.58 26.97
C THR A 956 39.72 29.29 26.15
N PRO A 957 40.91 28.70 25.89
CA PRO A 957 40.99 27.43 25.16
C PRO A 957 40.24 26.33 25.90
N LYS A 958 39.51 25.47 25.16
CA LYS A 958 38.69 24.36 25.69
C LYS A 958 39.49 23.28 26.46
N GLU A 959 40.83 23.38 26.54
CA GLU A 959 41.72 22.38 27.16
C GLU A 959 41.57 22.23 28.69
N THR A 960 40.92 23.16 29.40
CA THR A 960 40.87 23.15 30.87
C THR A 960 39.87 22.15 31.49
N LYS A 961 39.09 21.40 30.70
CA LYS A 961 38.10 20.43 31.21
C LYS A 961 38.54 18.96 31.18
N ARG A 962 39.84 18.66 31.18
CA ARG A 962 40.35 17.28 31.18
C ARG A 962 40.02 16.45 32.44
N LYS A 963 39.54 17.06 33.54
CA LYS A 963 39.35 16.41 34.85
C LYS A 963 37.94 15.89 35.17
N GLU A 964 36.92 16.12 34.33
CA GLU A 964 35.54 15.65 34.60
C GLU A 964 35.15 14.32 33.92
N SER A 965 36.05 13.74 33.11
CA SER A 965 35.75 12.62 32.20
C SER A 965 35.24 11.33 32.85
N ARG A 966 35.59 11.04 34.12
CA ARG A 966 35.09 9.85 34.84
C ARG A 966 33.69 10.01 35.47
N LYS A 967 33.23 11.23 35.73
CA LYS A 967 31.85 11.50 36.20
C LYS A 967 30.85 11.57 35.05
N GLY A 968 31.30 11.91 33.84
CA GLY A 968 30.48 11.97 32.63
C GLY A 968 29.91 10.61 32.20
N PHE A 969 30.70 9.53 32.25
CA PHE A 969 30.25 8.22 31.79
C PHE A 969 29.09 7.63 32.61
N THR A 970 29.11 7.73 33.95
CA THR A 970 28.00 7.22 34.78
C THR A 970 26.70 7.95 34.48
N ARG A 971 26.77 9.27 34.24
CA ARG A 971 25.62 10.11 33.87
C ARG A 971 25.06 9.74 32.49
N LEU A 972 25.94 9.42 31.53
CA LEU A 972 25.52 9.01 30.18
C LEU A 972 24.95 7.60 30.13
N ALA A 973 25.56 6.66 30.85
CA ALA A 973 24.99 5.33 31.02
C ALA A 973 23.62 5.41 31.71
N ALA A 974 23.48 6.30 32.71
CA ALA A 974 22.18 6.59 33.33
C ALA A 974 21.18 7.17 32.32
N GLN A 975 21.60 8.15 31.51
CA GLN A 975 20.76 8.76 30.48
C GLN A 975 20.31 7.73 29.41
N ALA A 976 21.23 6.89 28.91
CA ALA A 976 20.91 5.86 27.93
C ALA A 976 19.94 4.80 28.49
N VAL A 977 20.16 4.34 29.73
CA VAL A 977 19.24 3.44 30.43
C VAL A 977 17.88 4.10 30.67
N SER A 978 17.85 5.38 31.07
CA SER A 978 16.61 6.13 31.23
C SER A 978 15.85 6.31 29.91
N ILE A 979 16.53 6.46 28.76
CA ILE A 979 15.87 6.50 27.44
C ILE A 979 15.16 5.18 27.16
N VAL A 980 15.82 4.03 27.37
CA VAL A 980 15.18 2.71 27.17
C VAL A 980 13.96 2.58 28.07
N ILE A 981 14.12 2.77 29.39
CA ILE A 981 13.05 2.56 30.36
C ILE A 981 11.88 3.52 30.17
N SER A 982 12.13 4.77 29.77
CA SER A 982 11.07 5.75 29.52
C SER A 982 10.29 5.52 28.23
N LYS A 983 10.92 4.94 27.20
CA LYS A 983 10.27 4.68 25.91
C LYS A 983 9.53 3.34 25.83
N LEU A 984 9.86 2.37 26.69
CA LEU A 984 9.23 1.05 26.69
C LEU A 984 7.69 1.08 26.75
N PRO A 985 7.04 1.86 27.65
CA PRO A 985 5.58 1.95 27.68
C PRO A 985 4.99 2.44 26.35
N THR A 986 5.60 3.46 25.73
CA THR A 986 5.16 4.01 24.44
C THR A 986 5.33 2.99 23.31
N VAL A 987 6.45 2.26 23.27
CA VAL A 987 6.68 1.20 22.27
C VAL A 987 5.64 0.09 22.41
N ILE A 988 5.33 -0.34 23.64
CA ILE A 988 4.32 -1.37 23.89
C ILE A 988 2.91 -0.88 23.52
N ALA A 989 2.59 0.38 23.80
CA ALA A 989 1.33 0.99 23.36
C ALA A 989 1.17 0.95 21.82
N CYS A 990 2.27 1.14 21.10
CA CYS A 990 2.35 1.10 19.63
C CYS A 990 2.59 -0.31 19.06
N LEU A 991 2.51 -1.38 19.87
CA LEU A 991 2.51 -2.75 19.34
C LEU A 991 1.10 -3.17 18.93
N PRO A 992 0.94 -3.92 17.82
CA PRO A 992 -0.37 -4.40 17.41
C PRO A 992 -1.05 -5.25 18.49
N PRO A 993 -2.38 -5.11 18.68
CA PRO A 993 -3.15 -5.94 19.61
C PRO A 993 -2.90 -7.45 19.48
N PRO A 994 -2.75 -8.05 18.27
CA PRO A 994 -2.43 -9.47 18.12
C PRO A 994 -1.17 -9.92 18.86
N VAL A 995 -0.10 -9.11 18.84
CA VAL A 995 1.17 -9.42 19.52
C VAL A 995 1.00 -9.32 21.04
N LYS A 996 0.35 -8.24 21.51
CA LYS A 996 0.07 -8.05 22.94
C LYS A 996 -0.73 -9.23 23.51
N TYR A 997 -1.78 -9.64 22.78
CA TYR A 997 -2.63 -10.76 23.16
C TYR A 997 -1.89 -12.11 23.17
N PHE A 998 -1.01 -12.36 22.19
CA PHE A 998 -0.16 -13.55 22.17
C PHE A 998 0.76 -13.65 23.41
N PHE A 999 1.44 -12.57 23.75
CA PHE A 999 2.31 -12.54 24.94
C PHE A 999 1.51 -12.67 26.24
N PHE A 1000 0.31 -12.10 26.31
CA PHE A 1000 -0.61 -12.29 27.42
C PHE A 1000 -1.02 -13.77 27.60
N LEU A 1001 -1.42 -14.45 26.52
CA LEU A 1001 -1.75 -15.88 26.58
C LEU A 1001 -0.53 -16.73 26.95
N ALA A 1002 0.64 -16.41 26.40
CA ALA A 1002 1.90 -17.09 26.72
C ALA A 1002 2.24 -16.97 28.22
N GLU A 1003 2.10 -15.80 28.82
CA GLU A 1003 2.32 -15.58 30.25
C GLU A 1003 1.39 -16.44 31.12
N ARG A 1004 0.11 -16.58 30.75
CA ARG A 1004 -0.85 -17.40 31.51
C ARG A 1004 -0.51 -18.89 31.49
N LYS A 1005 0.21 -19.36 30.48
CA LYS A 1005 0.67 -20.76 30.36
C LYS A 1005 1.99 -21.02 31.08
N MET A 1006 2.67 -19.99 31.61
CA MET A 1006 3.91 -20.17 32.36
C MET A 1006 3.71 -20.77 33.74
N SER A 1007 4.75 -21.44 34.24
CA SER A 1007 4.81 -21.88 35.63
C SER A 1007 4.91 -20.67 36.58
N LYS A 1008 4.34 -20.81 37.80
CA LYS A 1008 4.36 -19.75 38.83
C LYS A 1008 5.78 -19.21 39.12
N ASN A 1009 6.79 -20.07 39.05
CA ASN A 1009 8.19 -19.72 39.29
C ASN A 1009 8.76 -18.79 38.20
N PHE A 1010 8.34 -18.94 36.94
CA PHE A 1010 8.77 -18.08 35.82
C PHE A 1010 8.15 -16.67 35.89
N VAL A 1011 6.92 -16.57 36.41
CA VAL A 1011 6.21 -15.29 36.61
C VAL A 1011 6.89 -14.44 37.70
N GLU A 1012 7.45 -15.07 38.73
CA GLU A 1012 8.20 -14.39 39.79
C GLU A 1012 9.56 -13.85 39.31
N LEU A 1013 10.22 -14.56 38.38
CA LEU A 1013 11.47 -14.13 37.75
C LEU A 1013 11.29 -12.92 36.81
N LYS A 1014 10.17 -12.85 36.09
CA LYS A 1014 9.89 -11.79 35.09
C LYS A 1014 8.83 -10.81 35.61
N LYS A 1015 9.13 -10.08 36.70
CA LYS A 1015 8.22 -9.14 37.36
C LYS A 1015 7.61 -8.06 36.45
N ALA A 1016 8.28 -7.69 35.36
CA ALA A 1016 7.80 -6.71 34.38
C ALA A 1016 6.92 -7.31 33.26
N GLY A 1017 6.77 -8.63 33.16
CA GLY A 1017 6.08 -9.32 32.06
C GLY A 1017 7.03 -9.85 30.98
N LEU A 1018 6.58 -10.86 30.23
CA LEU A 1018 7.31 -11.55 29.16
C LEU A 1018 7.58 -10.66 27.97
N LEU A 1019 6.62 -9.81 27.59
CA LEU A 1019 6.78 -8.89 26.45
C LEU A 1019 7.86 -7.84 26.76
N VAL A 1020 7.79 -7.21 27.94
CA VAL A 1020 8.78 -6.22 28.41
C VAL A 1020 10.16 -6.85 28.49
N TRP A 1021 10.23 -8.07 29.02
CA TRP A 1021 11.47 -8.86 29.05
C TRP A 1021 12.06 -9.06 27.66
N ASN A 1022 11.27 -9.56 26.71
CA ASN A 1022 11.75 -9.83 25.35
C ASN A 1022 12.21 -8.57 24.61
N LEU A 1023 11.52 -7.43 24.77
CA LEU A 1023 11.95 -6.17 24.18
C LEU A 1023 13.33 -5.73 24.70
N ILE A 1024 13.57 -5.84 26.01
CA ILE A 1024 14.87 -5.49 26.62
C ILE A 1024 15.96 -6.45 26.15
N VAL A 1025 15.68 -7.76 26.13
CA VAL A 1025 16.62 -8.77 25.61
C VAL A 1025 16.99 -8.45 24.15
N ILE A 1026 16.01 -8.17 23.29
CA ILE A 1026 16.24 -7.81 21.88
C ILE A 1026 17.10 -6.55 21.77
N ILE A 1027 16.83 -5.51 22.57
CA ILE A 1027 17.66 -4.30 22.59
C ILE A 1027 19.12 -4.64 22.97
N CYS A 1028 19.32 -5.42 24.03
CA CYS A 1028 20.66 -5.86 24.44
C CYS A 1028 21.36 -6.66 23.33
N ARG A 1029 20.64 -7.55 22.65
CA ARG A 1029 21.18 -8.37 21.55
C ARG A 1029 21.53 -7.55 20.31
N ILE A 1030 20.70 -6.57 19.96
CA ILE A 1030 21.01 -5.63 18.87
C ILE A 1030 22.34 -4.93 19.18
N PHE A 1031 22.54 -4.48 20.43
CA PHE A 1031 23.78 -3.81 20.81
C PHE A 1031 25.03 -4.70 20.85
N GLU A 1032 24.87 -5.99 21.14
CA GLU A 1032 25.95 -6.98 21.07
C GLU A 1032 26.34 -7.30 19.62
N ASP A 1033 25.35 -7.42 18.72
CA ASP A 1033 25.56 -7.66 17.29
C ASP A 1033 25.77 -6.35 16.51
N GLY A 1034 27.04 -5.96 16.39
CA GLY A 1034 27.42 -4.75 15.65
C GLY A 1034 26.99 -4.72 14.18
N ASN A 1035 26.73 -5.87 13.53
CA ASN A 1035 26.23 -5.90 12.16
C ASN A 1035 24.75 -5.48 12.10
N THR A 1036 23.95 -5.94 13.06
CA THR A 1036 22.53 -5.55 13.18
C THR A 1036 22.40 -4.06 13.51
N VAL A 1037 23.28 -3.50 14.36
CA VAL A 1037 23.32 -2.05 14.59
C VAL A 1037 23.62 -1.28 13.32
N GLU A 1038 24.62 -1.72 12.54
CA GLU A 1038 24.99 -1.08 11.28
C GLU A 1038 23.84 -1.16 10.26
N LEU A 1039 23.12 -2.28 10.20
CA LEU A 1039 21.93 -2.43 9.34
C LEU A 1039 20.78 -1.50 9.76
N LEU A 1040 20.50 -1.38 11.06
CA LEU A 1040 19.37 -0.60 11.58
C LEU A 1040 19.63 0.91 11.63
N THR A 1041 20.88 1.31 11.83
CA THR A 1041 21.27 2.72 12.07
C THR A 1041 22.19 3.29 11.00
N GLY A 1042 22.77 2.46 10.12
CA GLY A 1042 23.78 2.87 9.13
C GLY A 1042 25.15 3.21 9.73
N ALA A 1043 25.34 3.05 11.04
CA ALA A 1043 26.55 3.41 11.76
C ALA A 1043 27.38 2.16 12.12
N SER A 1044 28.62 2.10 11.64
CA SER A 1044 29.58 1.06 12.02
C SER A 1044 30.07 1.27 13.46
N LEU A 1045 29.97 0.24 14.31
CA LEU A 1045 30.43 0.30 15.70
C LEU A 1045 31.94 0.01 15.84
N ASP A 1046 32.68 0.95 16.45
CA ASP A 1046 34.06 0.72 16.84
C ASP A 1046 34.17 -0.06 18.17
N ARG A 1047 35.39 -0.51 18.51
CA ARG A 1047 35.63 -1.28 19.74
C ARG A 1047 35.20 -0.53 21.00
N TRP A 1048 35.38 0.78 21.03
CA TRP A 1048 35.02 1.63 22.18
C TRP A 1048 33.50 1.70 22.36
N SER A 1049 32.73 1.94 21.28
CA SER A 1049 31.27 1.97 21.31
C SER A 1049 30.70 0.62 21.73
N LYS A 1050 31.27 -0.50 21.26
CA LYS A 1050 30.86 -1.85 21.69
C LYS A 1050 31.08 -2.08 23.19
N GLU A 1051 32.23 -1.68 23.74
CA GLU A 1051 32.50 -1.79 25.19
C GLU A 1051 31.54 -0.92 26.02
N LYS A 1052 31.13 0.27 25.53
CA LYS A 1052 30.17 1.13 26.22
C LYS A 1052 28.74 0.61 26.15
N LEU A 1053 28.32 0.12 24.99
CA LEU A 1053 27.01 -0.51 24.80
C LEU A 1053 26.86 -1.78 25.64
N SER A 1054 27.91 -2.61 25.73
CA SER A 1054 27.92 -3.78 26.60
C SER A 1054 27.66 -3.43 28.07
N LEU A 1055 28.20 -2.32 28.57
CA LEU A 1055 27.90 -1.84 29.93
C LEU A 1055 26.45 -1.38 30.10
N ILE A 1056 25.82 -0.82 29.06
CA ILE A 1056 24.39 -0.47 29.07
C ILE A 1056 23.53 -1.75 29.12
N CYS A 1057 23.88 -2.78 28.34
CA CYS A 1057 23.20 -4.07 28.38
C CYS A 1057 23.23 -4.69 29.78
N VAL A 1058 24.40 -4.73 30.42
CA VAL A 1058 24.55 -5.24 31.80
C VAL A 1058 23.73 -4.41 32.81
N CYS A 1059 23.55 -3.11 32.58
CA CYS A 1059 22.67 -2.29 33.42
C CYS A 1059 21.19 -2.64 33.25
N LEU A 1060 20.74 -2.89 32.01
CA LEU A 1060 19.36 -3.28 31.72
C LEU A 1060 19.04 -4.68 32.25
N GLU A 1061 19.94 -5.65 32.05
CA GLU A 1061 19.82 -7.01 32.60
C GLU A 1061 19.77 -7.00 34.14
N SER A 1062 20.59 -6.16 34.79
CA SER A 1062 20.58 -5.99 36.24
C SER A 1062 19.30 -5.35 36.77
N ILE A 1063 18.62 -4.50 36.00
CA ILE A 1063 17.31 -3.93 36.36
C ILE A 1063 16.23 -5.01 36.26
N MET A 1064 16.35 -5.93 35.30
CA MET A 1064 15.38 -6.99 35.04
C MET A 1064 15.53 -8.21 35.96
N GLY A 1065 16.69 -8.40 36.59
CA GLY A 1065 16.91 -9.45 37.61
C GLY A 1065 17.70 -10.68 37.13
N GLU A 1066 18.33 -10.61 35.94
CA GLU A 1066 19.21 -11.68 35.46
C GLU A 1066 20.57 -11.61 36.18
N GLN A 1067 20.80 -12.48 37.17
CA GLN A 1067 22.10 -12.56 37.86
C GLN A 1067 22.92 -13.74 37.34
N THR A 1068 23.80 -13.51 36.37
CA THR A 1068 24.86 -14.46 35.97
C THR A 1068 26.20 -14.18 36.67
N SER A 1069 26.40 -12.99 37.26
CA SER A 1069 27.57 -12.66 38.09
C SER A 1069 27.29 -11.46 39.03
N SER A 1070 28.12 -11.26 40.06
CA SER A 1070 27.96 -10.15 41.00
C SER A 1070 27.98 -8.80 40.27
N PRO A 1071 26.99 -7.91 40.51
CA PRO A 1071 26.85 -6.67 39.75
C PRO A 1071 28.11 -5.82 39.87
N ASN A 1072 28.71 -5.49 38.73
CA ASN A 1072 29.91 -4.68 38.64
C ASN A 1072 29.68 -3.34 39.38
N GLN A 1073 30.68 -2.84 40.12
CA GLN A 1073 30.53 -1.62 40.95
C GLN A 1073 30.04 -0.40 40.14
N MET A 1074 30.29 -0.40 38.82
CA MET A 1074 29.83 0.65 37.91
C MET A 1074 28.33 0.57 37.63
N THR A 1075 27.77 -0.62 37.44
CA THR A 1075 26.33 -0.86 37.22
C THR A 1075 25.51 -0.37 38.42
N GLN A 1076 25.95 -0.68 39.64
CA GLN A 1076 25.29 -0.19 40.85
C GLN A 1076 25.35 1.34 40.99
N LYS A 1077 26.42 1.98 40.52
CA LYS A 1077 26.51 3.46 40.52
C LYS A 1077 25.57 4.10 39.52
N VAL A 1078 25.40 3.51 38.34
CA VAL A 1078 24.45 3.98 37.32
C VAL A 1078 23.01 3.87 37.84
N ILE A 1079 22.61 2.70 38.34
CA ILE A 1079 21.25 2.49 38.87
C ILE A 1079 20.98 3.42 40.05
N ARG A 1080 21.92 3.53 41.01
CA ARG A 1080 21.78 4.48 42.14
C ARG A 1080 21.69 5.94 41.68
N SER A 1081 22.38 6.32 40.60
CA SER A 1081 22.31 7.70 40.09
C SER A 1081 20.94 8.03 39.49
N ILE A 1082 20.28 7.07 38.85
CA ILE A 1082 18.91 7.23 38.35
C ILE A 1082 17.95 7.30 39.55
N GLU A 1083 18.10 6.40 40.52
CA GLU A 1083 17.24 6.33 41.71
C GLU A 1083 17.37 7.60 42.60
N GLN A 1084 18.57 8.17 42.69
CA GLN A 1084 18.80 9.44 43.39
C GLN A 1084 18.15 10.64 42.70
N GLN A 1085 18.04 10.62 41.36
CA GLN A 1085 17.38 11.67 40.60
C GLN A 1085 15.86 11.50 40.56
N LYS A 1086 15.38 10.25 40.47
CA LYS A 1086 13.96 9.90 40.32
C LYS A 1086 13.63 8.63 41.15
N PRO A 1087 13.19 8.77 42.41
CA PRO A 1087 12.89 7.62 43.27
C PRO A 1087 11.68 6.82 42.76
N ASN A 1088 11.76 5.49 42.83
CA ASN A 1088 10.76 4.49 42.35
C ASN A 1088 10.38 4.61 40.85
N TRP A 1089 11.06 5.47 40.07
CA TRP A 1089 10.66 5.78 38.72
C TRP A 1089 10.81 4.60 37.77
N ILE A 1090 11.90 3.82 37.89
CA ILE A 1090 12.14 2.63 37.06
C ILE A 1090 11.02 1.59 37.28
N GLU A 1091 10.66 1.34 38.53
CA GLU A 1091 9.60 0.38 38.88
C GLU A 1091 8.23 0.87 38.38
N CYS A 1092 7.91 2.15 38.55
CA CYS A 1092 6.69 2.75 38.01
C CYS A 1092 6.60 2.62 36.48
N GLN A 1093 7.69 2.86 35.75
CA GLN A 1093 7.70 2.73 34.28
C GLN A 1093 7.55 1.28 33.83
N LEU A 1094 8.18 0.32 34.51
CA LEU A 1094 8.02 -1.11 34.22
C LEU A 1094 6.59 -1.61 34.55
N LEU A 1095 5.98 -1.11 35.63
CA LEU A 1095 4.58 -1.39 35.96
C LEU A 1095 3.62 -0.80 34.92
N LYS A 1096 3.86 0.44 34.46
CA LYS A 1096 3.11 1.06 33.35
C LYS A 1096 3.21 0.20 32.08
N ALA A 1097 4.43 -0.22 31.71
CA ALA A 1097 4.67 -1.11 30.56
C ALA A 1097 3.92 -2.45 30.69
N ARG A 1098 3.96 -3.07 31.87
CA ARG A 1098 3.23 -4.32 32.15
C ARG A 1098 1.72 -4.15 32.03
N LYS A 1099 1.18 -3.07 32.58
CA LYS A 1099 -0.26 -2.74 32.51
C LYS A 1099 -0.72 -2.63 31.05
N LEU A 1100 0.02 -1.91 30.22
CA LEU A 1100 -0.25 -1.77 28.78
C LEU A 1100 -0.12 -3.10 28.01
N SER A 1101 0.75 -4.01 28.44
CA SER A 1101 0.83 -5.35 27.81
C SER A 1101 -0.36 -6.25 28.15
N THR A 1102 -1.01 -6.06 29.30
CA THR A 1102 -2.09 -6.96 29.79
C THR A 1102 -3.50 -6.39 29.58
N GLU A 1103 -3.75 -5.10 29.81
CA GLU A 1103 -5.11 -4.53 29.79
C GLU A 1103 -5.68 -4.36 28.37
N CYS A 1104 -4.83 -4.13 27.37
CA CYS A 1104 -5.25 -4.04 25.97
C CYS A 1104 -5.79 -5.36 25.40
N ALA A 1105 -5.58 -6.50 26.08
CA ALA A 1105 -6.12 -7.79 25.66
C ALA A 1105 -7.65 -7.90 25.86
N PHE A 1106 -8.26 -6.99 26.62
CA PHE A 1106 -9.65 -7.10 27.11
C PHE A 1106 -10.65 -6.13 26.45
N MET A 1107 -10.20 -5.08 25.76
CA MET A 1107 -11.10 -4.02 25.25
C MET A 1107 -12.13 -4.47 24.20
N THR A 1108 -11.97 -5.64 23.58
CA THR A 1108 -13.01 -6.23 22.74
C THR A 1108 -14.13 -6.95 23.50
N ILE A 1109 -14.01 -7.17 24.82
CA ILE A 1109 -14.93 -8.00 25.61
C ILE A 1109 -15.83 -7.16 26.54
N GLU A 1110 -15.36 -6.02 27.06
CA GLU A 1110 -16.05 -5.31 28.15
C GLU A 1110 -17.11 -4.27 27.74
N GLU A 1111 -17.21 -3.84 26.47
CA GLU A 1111 -18.26 -2.89 26.05
C GLU A 1111 -19.66 -3.50 25.88
N SER A 1112 -19.87 -4.79 26.18
CA SER A 1112 -21.16 -5.46 25.92
C SER A 1112 -21.63 -6.42 27.03
N THR A 1113 -21.31 -6.14 28.29
CA THR A 1113 -21.76 -6.96 29.44
C THR A 1113 -23.22 -6.75 29.85
N ASP A 1114 -24.02 -5.98 29.10
CA ASP A 1114 -25.45 -5.74 29.38
C ASP A 1114 -26.43 -6.53 28.50
N LEU A 1115 -25.98 -7.53 27.72
CA LEU A 1115 -26.88 -8.44 27.00
C LEU A 1115 -26.57 -9.90 27.32
N GLU A 1116 -27.60 -10.57 27.83
CA GLU A 1116 -27.62 -11.86 28.53
C GLU A 1116 -26.86 -13.02 27.85
N GLU A 1117 -26.36 -13.91 28.72
CA GLU A 1117 -25.68 -15.17 28.43
C GLU A 1117 -26.35 -16.01 27.34
N GLY A 1118 -25.68 -16.13 26.20
CA GLY A 1118 -26.04 -17.07 25.13
C GLY A 1118 -25.13 -16.97 23.91
N ASP A 1119 -23.92 -17.53 23.97
CA ASP A 1119 -23.14 -17.99 22.80
C ASP A 1119 -22.83 -16.99 21.65
N ILE A 1120 -22.93 -15.67 21.88
CA ILE A 1120 -22.54 -14.65 20.89
C ILE A 1120 -21.05 -14.33 21.04
N ALA A 1121 -20.19 -15.17 20.47
CA ALA A 1121 -18.89 -14.70 20.02
C ALA A 1121 -19.15 -13.53 19.04
N LEU A 1122 -18.72 -12.33 19.41
CA LEU A 1122 -18.84 -11.06 18.69
C LEU A 1122 -18.61 -11.27 17.18
N GLU A 1123 -19.68 -11.22 16.39
CA GLU A 1123 -19.57 -11.26 14.94
C GLU A 1123 -18.85 -9.99 14.46
N LEU A 1124 -17.69 -10.19 13.83
CA LEU A 1124 -17.03 -9.12 13.08
C LEU A 1124 -17.98 -8.68 11.97
N THR A 1125 -18.40 -7.42 12.00
CA THR A 1125 -19.23 -6.86 10.93
C THR A 1125 -18.46 -6.86 9.61
N GLU A 1126 -19.16 -6.98 8.48
CA GLU A 1126 -18.56 -6.93 7.13
C GLU A 1126 -17.67 -5.68 6.95
N GLN A 1127 -18.07 -4.55 7.53
CA GLN A 1127 -17.29 -3.30 7.53
C GLN A 1127 -15.94 -3.44 8.25
N LYS A 1128 -15.89 -4.12 9.41
CA LYS A 1128 -14.63 -4.38 10.13
C LYS A 1128 -13.71 -5.30 9.34
N ILE A 1129 -14.26 -6.33 8.69
CA ILE A 1129 -13.49 -7.23 7.82
C ILE A 1129 -12.92 -6.45 6.62
N ASN A 1130 -13.74 -5.66 5.94
CA ASN A 1130 -13.32 -4.83 4.81
C ASN A 1130 -12.17 -3.88 5.21
N MET A 1131 -12.26 -3.26 6.38
CA MET A 1131 -11.22 -2.38 6.89
C MET A 1131 -9.90 -3.12 7.15
N MET A 1132 -9.95 -4.29 7.79
CA MET A 1132 -8.74 -5.13 7.97
C MET A 1132 -8.13 -5.57 6.65
N VAL A 1133 -8.95 -5.97 5.67
CA VAL A 1133 -8.46 -6.36 4.34
C VAL A 1133 -7.74 -5.19 3.66
N LEU A 1134 -8.32 -3.99 3.70
CA LEU A 1134 -7.67 -2.79 3.17
C LEU A 1134 -6.33 -2.53 3.86
N ASP A 1135 -6.30 -2.57 5.20
CA ASP A 1135 -5.08 -2.39 5.98
C ASP A 1135 -4.01 -3.41 5.60
N ILE A 1136 -4.36 -4.70 5.49
CA ILE A 1136 -3.44 -5.77 5.07
C ILE A 1136 -2.93 -5.50 3.65
N CYS A 1137 -3.81 -5.16 2.70
CA CYS A 1137 -3.43 -4.93 1.30
C CYS A 1137 -2.54 -3.68 1.11
N HIS A 1138 -2.63 -2.69 2.00
CA HIS A 1138 -1.74 -1.52 2.01
C HIS A 1138 -0.33 -1.83 2.52
N LYS A 1139 -0.12 -2.94 3.25
CA LYS A 1139 1.21 -3.35 3.73
C LYS A 1139 2.02 -4.05 2.62
N PRO A 1140 3.36 -3.90 2.61
CA PRO A 1140 4.21 -4.52 1.61
C PRO A 1140 4.02 -6.05 1.61
N GLY A 1141 3.73 -6.63 0.45
CA GLY A 1141 3.48 -8.07 0.28
C GLY A 1141 2.11 -8.57 0.80
N GLY A 1142 1.28 -7.73 1.44
CA GLY A 1142 0.03 -8.17 2.08
C GLY A 1142 -0.94 -8.91 1.16
N SER A 1143 -1.19 -8.37 -0.04
CA SER A 1143 -2.02 -9.04 -1.05
C SER A 1143 -1.41 -10.35 -1.59
N GLU A 1144 -0.07 -10.46 -1.61
CA GLU A 1144 0.63 -11.67 -2.04
C GLU A 1144 0.51 -12.76 -0.98
N TYR A 1145 0.62 -12.41 0.30
CA TYR A 1145 0.42 -13.35 1.42
C TYR A 1145 -1.00 -13.92 1.45
N LEU A 1146 -2.03 -13.07 1.31
CA LEU A 1146 -3.41 -13.53 1.22
C LEU A 1146 -3.60 -14.46 0.01
N ARG A 1147 -3.04 -14.10 -1.15
CA ARG A 1147 -3.10 -14.90 -2.37
C ARG A 1147 -2.44 -16.27 -2.18
N GLN A 1148 -1.28 -16.29 -1.54
CA GLN A 1148 -0.53 -17.51 -1.22
C GLN A 1148 -1.36 -18.45 -0.33
N ILE A 1149 -1.95 -17.94 0.75
CA ILE A 1149 -2.79 -18.74 1.66
C ILE A 1149 -3.99 -19.33 0.89
N TYR A 1150 -4.69 -18.50 0.12
CA TYR A 1150 -5.82 -18.95 -0.70
C TYR A 1150 -5.44 -20.06 -1.69
N HIS A 1151 -4.32 -19.92 -2.40
CA HIS A 1151 -3.85 -20.94 -3.33
C HIS A 1151 -3.50 -22.26 -2.64
N ILE A 1152 -2.86 -22.19 -1.47
CA ILE A 1152 -2.54 -23.39 -0.68
C ILE A 1152 -3.83 -24.07 -0.21
N MET A 1153 -4.84 -23.31 0.26
CA MET A 1153 -6.15 -23.87 0.60
C MET A 1153 -6.81 -24.55 -0.60
N ARG A 1154 -6.75 -23.93 -1.78
CA ARG A 1154 -7.33 -24.48 -3.01
C ARG A 1154 -6.64 -25.77 -3.48
N LEU A 1155 -5.32 -25.85 -3.41
CA LEU A 1155 -4.57 -27.05 -3.80
C LEU A 1155 -4.81 -28.25 -2.87
N ASN A 1156 -5.27 -28.00 -1.66
CA ASN A 1156 -5.46 -28.99 -0.60
C ASN A 1156 -6.93 -29.09 -0.14
N GLU A 1157 -7.89 -28.72 -1.00
CA GLU A 1157 -9.33 -28.68 -0.70
C GLU A 1157 -9.86 -29.99 -0.09
N GLU A 1158 -9.63 -31.11 -0.76
CA GLU A 1158 -10.13 -32.42 -0.30
C GLU A 1158 -9.53 -32.83 1.05
N HIS A 1159 -8.25 -32.53 1.27
CA HIS A 1159 -7.58 -32.79 2.55
C HIS A 1159 -8.17 -31.94 3.69
N LEU A 1160 -8.43 -30.65 3.44
CA LEU A 1160 -9.04 -29.76 4.42
C LEU A 1160 -10.46 -30.21 4.79
N LYS A 1161 -11.26 -30.65 3.80
CA LYS A 1161 -12.59 -31.22 4.04
C LYS A 1161 -12.50 -32.47 4.92
N GLU A 1162 -11.64 -33.44 4.61
CA GLU A 1162 -11.46 -34.66 5.41
C GLU A 1162 -11.08 -34.38 6.87
N GLN A 1163 -10.19 -33.41 7.11
CA GLN A 1163 -9.79 -33.01 8.47
C GLN A 1163 -10.94 -32.35 9.25
N LEU A 1164 -11.75 -31.51 8.60
CA LEU A 1164 -12.93 -30.90 9.21
C LEU A 1164 -14.03 -31.93 9.53
N PHE A 1165 -14.25 -32.91 8.63
CA PHE A 1165 -15.22 -33.99 8.86
C PHE A 1165 -14.82 -34.89 10.03
N SER A 1166 -13.55 -35.25 10.14
CA SER A 1166 -13.06 -36.13 11.20
C SER A 1166 -13.08 -35.48 12.59
N MET A 1167 -12.97 -34.15 12.69
CA MET A 1167 -13.14 -33.42 13.94
C MET A 1167 -14.58 -33.43 14.49
N ASN A 1168 -15.59 -33.67 13.63
CA ASN A 1168 -17.00 -33.76 14.02
C ASN A 1168 -17.44 -35.18 14.42
N GLY A 1169 -16.58 -36.19 14.23
CA GLY A 1169 -16.85 -37.59 14.56
C GLY A 1169 -16.30 -37.99 15.94
N SER A 1170 -17.07 -38.72 16.74
CA SER A 1170 -16.72 -39.13 18.12
C SER A 1170 -15.68 -40.25 18.23
N GLU A 1171 -15.08 -40.70 17.13
CA GLU A 1171 -14.05 -41.76 17.14
C GLU A 1171 -12.66 -41.17 16.86
N GLU A 1172 -11.83 -41.10 17.90
CA GLU A 1172 -10.40 -40.78 17.82
C GLU A 1172 -9.64 -41.84 17.00
N LYS A 1173 -9.72 -41.77 15.67
CA LYS A 1173 -8.71 -42.39 14.80
C LYS A 1173 -7.57 -41.40 14.58
N PRO A 1174 -6.30 -41.82 14.68
CA PRO A 1174 -5.18 -40.91 14.46
C PRO A 1174 -5.22 -40.34 13.04
N PHE A 1175 -5.21 -39.01 12.94
CA PHE A 1175 -5.30 -38.26 11.68
C PHE A 1175 -4.20 -38.68 10.70
N ARG A 1176 -4.56 -39.04 9.47
CA ARG A 1176 -3.59 -39.14 8.36
C ARG A 1176 -3.19 -37.71 7.95
N ILE A 1177 -2.06 -37.24 8.46
CA ILE A 1177 -1.46 -35.96 8.06
C ILE A 1177 -0.70 -36.17 6.76
N GLN A 1178 -1.19 -35.60 5.65
CA GLN A 1178 -0.53 -35.60 4.34
C GLN A 1178 0.27 -34.30 4.17
N PRO A 1179 1.47 -34.32 3.52
CA PRO A 1179 2.20 -33.08 3.22
C PRO A 1179 1.38 -32.16 2.31
N LEU A 1180 1.37 -30.86 2.64
CA LEU A 1180 0.69 -29.85 1.85
C LEU A 1180 1.32 -29.71 0.46
N LYS A 1181 0.48 -29.57 -0.55
CA LYS A 1181 0.91 -29.09 -1.87
C LYS A 1181 1.14 -27.58 -1.76
N VAL A 1182 2.41 -27.17 -1.66
CA VAL A 1182 2.83 -25.76 -1.51
C VAL A 1182 3.39 -25.18 -2.81
N THR A 1183 3.90 -26.03 -3.72
CA THR A 1183 4.51 -25.56 -4.96
C THR A 1183 3.46 -24.99 -5.89
N LEU A 1184 3.55 -23.69 -6.16
CA LEU A 1184 2.98 -23.06 -7.34
C LEU A 1184 3.69 -23.69 -8.56
N ARG A 1185 3.23 -24.85 -9.02
CA ARG A 1185 3.38 -25.13 -10.45
C ARG A 1185 2.67 -23.97 -11.14
N SER A 1186 3.30 -23.43 -12.18
CA SER A 1186 2.72 -22.44 -13.08
C SER A 1186 1.24 -22.73 -13.30
N VAL A 1187 0.46 -21.68 -13.59
CA VAL A 1187 -1.00 -21.63 -13.87
C VAL A 1187 -1.53 -22.73 -14.84
N GLU A 1188 -0.67 -23.61 -15.32
CA GLU A 1188 -0.84 -24.76 -16.20
C GLU A 1188 -1.54 -25.98 -15.56
N ASP A 1189 -1.68 -26.08 -14.23
CA ASP A 1189 -2.32 -27.25 -13.58
C ASP A 1189 -3.85 -27.16 -13.42
N GLN A 1190 -4.51 -26.09 -13.88
CA GLN A 1190 -5.95 -26.20 -14.16
C GLN A 1190 -6.12 -26.90 -15.51
N PRO A 1191 -6.85 -28.04 -15.60
CA PRO A 1191 -7.13 -28.65 -16.89
C PRO A 1191 -7.80 -27.59 -17.77
N SER A 1192 -7.14 -27.23 -18.87
CA SER A 1192 -7.62 -26.17 -19.78
C SER A 1192 -8.94 -26.51 -20.46
N ALA A 1193 -9.36 -27.77 -20.37
CA ALA A 1193 -10.59 -28.31 -20.90
C ALA A 1193 -11.47 -28.86 -19.77
N PHE A 1194 -12.75 -28.52 -19.84
CA PHE A 1194 -13.79 -29.12 -19.00
C PHE A 1194 -13.83 -30.64 -19.22
N ASP A 1195 -13.73 -31.42 -18.14
CA ASP A 1195 -13.85 -32.88 -18.17
C ASP A 1195 -15.27 -33.32 -17.77
N PRO A 1196 -16.13 -33.68 -18.74
CA PRO A 1196 -17.49 -34.14 -18.45
C PRO A 1196 -17.53 -35.50 -17.73
N PHE A 1197 -16.51 -36.35 -17.87
CA PHE A 1197 -16.47 -37.65 -17.18
C PHE A 1197 -16.19 -37.49 -15.70
N HIS A 1198 -15.36 -36.50 -15.33
CA HIS A 1198 -15.15 -36.14 -13.93
C HIS A 1198 -16.45 -35.67 -13.27
N VAL A 1199 -17.20 -34.78 -13.94
CA VAL A 1199 -18.50 -34.29 -13.43
C VAL A 1199 -19.50 -35.43 -13.30
N TYR A 1200 -19.57 -36.35 -14.27
CA TYR A 1200 -20.43 -37.53 -14.16
C TYR A 1200 -20.09 -38.39 -12.95
N LYS A 1201 -18.80 -38.69 -12.77
CA LYS A 1201 -18.31 -39.52 -11.67
C LYS A 1201 -18.66 -38.91 -10.32
N VAL A 1202 -18.41 -37.61 -10.14
CA VAL A 1202 -18.77 -36.86 -8.92
C VAL A 1202 -20.28 -36.86 -8.70
N PHE A 1203 -21.07 -36.66 -9.75
CA PHE A 1203 -22.53 -36.68 -9.69
C PHE A 1203 -23.10 -38.05 -9.30
N SER A 1204 -22.54 -39.14 -9.84
CA SER A 1204 -23.00 -40.51 -9.57
C SER A 1204 -22.50 -41.08 -8.25
N GLU A 1205 -21.25 -40.78 -7.85
CA GLU A 1205 -20.62 -41.38 -6.67
C GLU A 1205 -20.90 -40.58 -5.39
N ASN A 1206 -21.02 -39.24 -5.47
CA ASN A 1206 -21.07 -38.37 -4.29
C ASN A 1206 -22.40 -37.63 -4.09
N MET A 1207 -23.25 -37.46 -5.12
CA MET A 1207 -24.43 -36.58 -5.06
C MET A 1207 -25.79 -37.29 -5.11
N LEU A 1208 -25.90 -38.44 -5.78
CA LEU A 1208 -27.18 -39.14 -5.97
C LEU A 1208 -27.08 -40.63 -5.67
N ASP A 1209 -27.31 -41.02 -4.42
CA ASP A 1209 -27.73 -42.40 -4.14
C ASP A 1209 -29.22 -42.53 -4.53
N GLN A 1210 -29.46 -42.81 -5.80
CA GLN A 1210 -30.80 -42.99 -6.36
C GLN A 1210 -31.57 -44.08 -5.60
N SER A 1211 -30.87 -45.09 -5.08
CA SER A 1211 -31.49 -46.18 -4.32
C SER A 1211 -31.96 -45.72 -2.93
N ALA A 1212 -31.17 -44.88 -2.26
CA ALA A 1212 -31.53 -44.29 -0.97
C ALA A 1212 -32.65 -43.25 -1.09
N ILE A 1213 -32.61 -42.38 -2.10
CA ILE A 1213 -33.64 -41.33 -2.32
C ILE A 1213 -34.99 -41.97 -2.64
N THR A 1214 -35.02 -43.00 -3.48
CA THR A 1214 -36.28 -43.65 -3.90
C THR A 1214 -36.91 -44.47 -2.77
N LYS A 1215 -36.08 -45.08 -1.91
CA LYS A 1215 -36.53 -45.86 -0.74
C LYS A 1215 -36.70 -45.02 0.53
N TRP A 1216 -36.52 -43.70 0.45
CA TRP A 1216 -36.61 -42.82 1.61
C TRP A 1216 -38.04 -42.75 2.18
N ASN A 1217 -38.16 -43.01 3.48
CA ASN A 1217 -39.41 -42.89 4.21
C ASN A 1217 -39.59 -41.45 4.71
N TRP A 1218 -40.34 -40.67 3.94
CA TRP A 1218 -40.70 -39.30 4.32
C TRP A 1218 -41.57 -39.29 5.58
N ASN A 1219 -41.15 -38.52 6.59
CA ASN A 1219 -41.91 -38.32 7.83
C ASN A 1219 -43.01 -37.26 7.62
N TRP A 1220 -44.12 -37.69 7.02
CA TRP A 1220 -45.22 -36.80 6.61
C TRP A 1220 -45.90 -36.10 7.80
N SER A 1221 -45.96 -36.75 8.96
CA SER A 1221 -46.58 -36.17 10.17
C SER A 1221 -45.81 -34.98 10.73
N ASN A 1222 -44.49 -34.92 10.51
CA ASN A 1222 -43.67 -33.75 10.85
C ASN A 1222 -43.63 -32.71 9.72
N LEU A 1223 -43.80 -33.12 8.46
CA LEU A 1223 -43.59 -32.27 7.29
C LEU A 1223 -44.85 -31.50 6.85
N LEU A 1224 -46.02 -32.16 6.86
CA LEU A 1224 -47.28 -31.58 6.40
C LEU A 1224 -47.79 -30.41 7.27
N PRO A 1225 -47.64 -30.42 8.62
CA PRO A 1225 -48.09 -29.30 9.47
C PRO A 1225 -47.47 -27.95 9.10
N ASN A 1226 -46.24 -27.95 8.55
CA ASN A 1226 -45.57 -26.72 8.13
C ASN A 1226 -46.32 -25.98 7.01
N TYR A 1227 -47.23 -26.65 6.28
CA TYR A 1227 -47.95 -26.10 5.13
C TYR A 1227 -49.39 -25.67 5.43
N LEU A 1228 -49.82 -25.68 6.70
CA LEU A 1228 -51.15 -25.20 7.10
C LEU A 1228 -51.38 -23.70 6.82
N GLY A 1229 -50.31 -22.93 6.61
CA GLY A 1229 -50.39 -21.52 6.18
C GLY A 1229 -50.34 -21.29 4.67
N LEU A 1230 -50.39 -22.34 3.85
CA LEU A 1230 -50.31 -22.24 2.38
C LEU A 1230 -51.55 -21.54 1.81
N ASP A 1231 -51.35 -20.72 0.77
CA ASP A 1231 -52.47 -20.06 0.10
C ASP A 1231 -53.49 -21.07 -0.45
N LYS A 1232 -54.78 -20.82 -0.16
CA LYS A 1232 -55.89 -21.72 -0.49
C LYS A 1232 -56.01 -21.97 -1.99
N THR A 1233 -55.69 -20.98 -2.82
CA THR A 1233 -55.74 -21.14 -4.28
C THR A 1233 -54.62 -22.05 -4.76
N THR A 1234 -53.41 -21.87 -4.25
CA THR A 1234 -52.23 -22.70 -4.55
C THR A 1234 -52.45 -24.16 -4.13
N PHE A 1235 -52.91 -24.37 -2.89
CA PHE A 1235 -53.23 -25.71 -2.39
C PHE A 1235 -54.31 -26.40 -3.24
N SER A 1236 -55.39 -25.69 -3.56
CA SER A 1236 -56.50 -26.24 -4.36
C SER A 1236 -56.06 -26.65 -5.77
N VAL A 1237 -55.16 -25.87 -6.39
CA VAL A 1237 -54.62 -26.18 -7.73
C VAL A 1237 -53.75 -27.44 -7.67
N LEU A 1238 -52.79 -27.51 -6.74
CA LEU A 1238 -51.93 -28.69 -6.60
C LEU A 1238 -52.72 -29.95 -6.23
N LEU A 1239 -53.73 -29.84 -5.37
CA LEU A 1239 -54.60 -30.97 -5.01
C LEU A 1239 -55.41 -31.48 -6.20
N LYS A 1240 -55.94 -30.58 -7.05
CA LYS A 1240 -56.67 -30.96 -8.29
C LYS A 1240 -55.79 -31.70 -9.30
N ASN A 1241 -54.49 -31.40 -9.31
CA ASN A 1241 -53.55 -32.05 -10.23
C ASN A 1241 -53.27 -33.51 -9.84
N ARG A 1242 -53.63 -33.93 -8.62
CA ARG A 1242 -53.65 -35.35 -8.23
C ARG A 1242 -54.85 -36.01 -8.92
N LYS A 1243 -54.62 -36.85 -9.93
CA LYS A 1243 -55.72 -37.62 -10.54
C LYS A 1243 -56.34 -38.51 -9.44
N PHE A 1244 -57.61 -38.25 -9.09
CA PHE A 1244 -58.42 -39.17 -8.29
C PHE A 1244 -58.58 -40.47 -9.08
N ALA A 1245 -57.76 -41.47 -8.77
CA ALA A 1245 -57.95 -42.85 -9.20
C ALA A 1245 -59.14 -43.48 -8.46
N VAL A 1246 -60.35 -42.96 -8.67
CA VAL A 1246 -61.60 -43.55 -8.16
C VAL A 1246 -62.31 -44.38 -9.24
N VAL A 1247 -61.82 -44.40 -10.49
CA VAL A 1247 -62.58 -45.05 -11.57
C VAL A 1247 -62.19 -46.51 -11.86
N GLU A 1248 -61.07 -47.05 -11.32
CA GLU A 1248 -60.66 -48.44 -11.61
C GLU A 1248 -60.94 -49.48 -10.52
N ASN A 1249 -61.53 -49.11 -9.39
CA ASN A 1249 -62.12 -50.08 -8.45
C ASN A 1249 -63.61 -49.77 -8.23
N LYS A 1250 -64.42 -49.97 -9.27
CA LYS A 1250 -65.84 -50.30 -9.06
C LYS A 1250 -65.91 -51.72 -8.49
N GLY A 1251 -65.68 -51.80 -7.18
CA GLY A 1251 -65.76 -53.03 -6.43
C GLY A 1251 -65.01 -52.88 -5.13
N SER A 1252 -65.76 -52.59 -4.07
CA SER A 1252 -65.36 -52.54 -2.65
C SER A 1252 -65.05 -51.14 -2.09
N LEU A 1253 -65.91 -50.75 -1.15
CA LEU A 1253 -65.76 -49.74 -0.09
C LEU A 1253 -66.34 -48.35 -0.38
N GLU A 1254 -67.65 -48.26 -0.13
CA GLU A 1254 -68.24 -47.18 0.67
C GLU A 1254 -67.48 -47.07 2.01
N VAL A 1255 -66.97 -45.88 2.33
CA VAL A 1255 -66.96 -45.15 3.62
C VAL A 1255 -66.06 -43.93 3.47
#